data_AF-A0A094DBN0-F1
#
_entry.id   AF-A0A094DBN0-F1
#
_cell.length_a   1.000
_cell.length_b   1.000
_cell.length_c   1.000
_cell.angle_alpha   90.00
_cell.angle_beta   90.00
_cell.angle_gamma   90.00
#
_symmetry.space_group_name_H-M   'P 1'
#
loop_
_entity.id
_entity.type
_entity.pdbx_description
1 polymer ?
#
loop_
_entity_poly.entity_id
_entity_poly.type
_entity_poly.pdbx_seq_one_letter_code
_entity_poly.pdbx_strand_id
1 'polypeptide(L)'
;MNAPTMAGSPSTDMEALQDRNAVLAEIGELYRVKSPHSSREFAPNATIVLVGCRGSGKRSLGFIGAIHLGRRLITEDQYFEEVTGLSRKSFLSEHGHQEFKKKNIYALQKMLKENASNCIIECGMGSLAKEAQETLKEYSLSHPVVHIVRNFNRIRGLLNLSEDEACRLEQADSVHRSCSNFEYYNLHDPSCETNGTESPLDRANPNYSFGLKDAKKDFSGFLDFITNNGHGLAALENPLSIGAVPPEQRQYTFALSLSLSDLITSKVDMSELESGGGDVVELKIDTWTASMLSVISKLVAVIRRQIGVPIILSVVDLENHTRPDQPSVGQEARIPFTQEVAVILLEQGLRLGVDYIAIDLNFEDRNIRRPLSEKGRSKVIAHYYDGRPPTCGWLQPDRLALYNRAKSFNFDIVRLVQTAKSSKDNDEIKIFWEKTAALPAPHIPLIAYNSGSIGVETLVLNKIFSPVTHSVLTRTRTPTASRLTSEEALRKLFDKDIFQPLHFYISGAMVSYSLSPAMHGAAYKVCGMPHDYSINQTSSVEAFLRLANEPNFGGSATNQPLRMDIVPHLSAVSYHAHAIGSVNTVVPLRALPSSTAHSLALQATEPKRSGPCVALYGDNTDWIGIMTSIRRNGSPRNAVQPSKTTGLIIGAGGMARSAIYALLRLGCRKIFIFNRTLANAVAVAEHFNAWAGQLRFELPIVTVLRSRDEPWPAGLRPPTLIVSCLPAHSVENQPVPSFEMPEQWLQSPTGGVVMELAYRHTETLLVKQIRDLRARTGQAWVIVDFLDVLPEQGIAQFELMTGRRAPRRTMREAVIEAVRDDPPASPPAPIPTHQRPLSTPPAKKKSLRPLQENAPKMAPPPPPPLPPTRPVPPPTSASSSVEIRPMVWADTRRSAELAQVAYWDTALSRFLAPLRGAYPIEHGLWFERRLKLRSLSPRNRGFVAVADGEVVGYMQCARLGEDEGALQIIKEKKKWYSRLVEWGYGTYMKCMAWAFPDPSQSKEALKEFIKAGVAEDEKHWKGREDRKNRWYAESVVVSEPWQGRGIGKKLMAWVVAQAQKEGVVIGLEASGQGERLYRSMGFDLLDRFILLIDETEENVGGIMMWSPK
;
A
#
# COMPACT_ATOMS: atom_id res chain seq x y z
N MET A 1 -18.22 -61.21 52.46
CA MET A 1 -19.31 -60.71 53.34
C MET A 1 -18.75 -59.58 54.18
N ASN A 2 -19.53 -58.51 54.32
CA ASN A 2 -19.37 -57.34 55.21
C ASN A 2 -18.36 -56.25 54.77
N ALA A 3 -18.91 -55.04 54.67
CA ALA A 3 -18.29 -53.77 54.27
C ALA A 3 -17.20 -53.27 55.24
N PRO A 4 -16.43 -52.26 54.83
CA PRO A 4 -16.31 -51.09 55.72
C PRO A 4 -16.30 -49.70 55.01
N THR A 5 -17.15 -48.82 55.55
CA THR A 5 -16.95 -47.39 55.89
C THR A 5 -16.37 -46.36 54.90
N MET A 6 -17.22 -45.37 54.61
CA MET A 6 -16.87 -43.99 54.26
C MET A 6 -16.08 -43.28 55.37
N ALA A 7 -15.01 -42.57 54.99
CA ALA A 7 -14.56 -41.30 55.57
C ALA A 7 -13.47 -40.68 54.67
N GLY A 8 -13.87 -39.86 53.69
CA GLY A 8 -12.97 -38.98 52.94
C GLY A 8 -13.20 -37.53 53.40
N SER A 9 -12.14 -36.91 53.93
CA SER A 9 -12.08 -35.57 54.52
C SER A 9 -12.40 -34.43 53.53
N PRO A 10 -12.86 -33.25 54.01
CA PRO A 10 -13.12 -32.07 53.19
C PRO A 10 -11.84 -31.29 52.82
N SER A 11 -10.74 -31.99 52.50
CA SER A 11 -9.43 -31.38 52.25
C SER A 11 -9.22 -30.89 50.81
N THR A 12 -10.08 -31.27 49.86
CA THR A 12 -9.89 -30.95 48.43
C THR A 12 -10.25 -29.51 48.05
N ASP A 13 -11.17 -28.85 48.76
CA ASP A 13 -11.55 -27.47 48.43
C ASP A 13 -10.52 -26.43 48.92
N MET A 14 -9.86 -26.69 50.06
CA MET A 14 -8.84 -25.79 50.63
C MET A 14 -7.52 -25.84 49.86
N GLU A 15 -7.10 -27.01 49.39
CA GLU A 15 -5.88 -27.17 48.55
C GLU A 15 -6.09 -26.54 47.17
N ALA A 16 -7.25 -26.74 46.54
CA ALA A 16 -7.59 -26.07 45.27
C ALA A 16 -7.71 -24.55 45.41
N LEU A 17 -8.21 -24.05 46.56
CA LEU A 17 -8.23 -22.62 46.90
C LEU A 17 -6.82 -22.05 47.16
N GLN A 18 -5.92 -22.84 47.76
CA GLN A 18 -4.52 -22.46 47.97
C GLN A 18 -3.73 -22.40 46.66
N ASP A 19 -3.90 -23.38 45.76
CA ASP A 19 -3.29 -23.34 44.42
C ASP A 19 -3.85 -22.19 43.58
N ARG A 20 -5.16 -21.93 43.66
CA ARG A 20 -5.78 -20.75 43.02
C ARG A 20 -5.20 -19.45 43.54
N ASN A 21 -5.04 -19.31 44.86
CA ASN A 21 -4.47 -18.10 45.47
C ASN A 21 -2.97 -17.98 45.21
N ALA A 22 -2.22 -19.08 45.11
CA ALA A 22 -0.79 -19.07 44.77
C ALA A 22 -0.56 -18.67 43.32
N VAL A 23 -1.36 -19.20 42.37
CA VAL A 23 -1.25 -18.81 40.96
C VAL A 23 -1.83 -17.42 40.70
N LEU A 24 -2.90 -17.02 41.37
CA LEU A 24 -3.38 -15.62 41.34
C LEU A 24 -2.41 -14.68 42.04
N ALA A 25 -1.66 -15.13 43.06
CA ALA A 25 -0.58 -14.37 43.66
C ALA A 25 0.66 -14.34 42.76
N GLU A 26 0.94 -15.36 41.96
CA GLU A 26 2.08 -15.40 41.04
C GLU A 26 1.80 -14.62 39.75
N ILE A 27 0.65 -14.86 39.10
CA ILE A 27 0.12 -14.01 38.02
C ILE A 27 -0.08 -12.59 38.55
N GLY A 28 -0.63 -12.46 39.75
CA GLY A 28 -0.85 -11.17 40.42
C GLY A 28 0.43 -10.53 40.95
N GLU A 29 1.55 -11.22 41.19
CA GLU A 29 2.85 -10.65 41.54
C GLU A 29 3.62 -10.25 40.27
N LEU A 30 3.57 -11.09 39.23
CA LEU A 30 4.02 -10.77 37.87
C LEU A 30 3.30 -9.54 37.30
N TYR A 31 2.03 -9.31 37.67
CA TYR A 31 1.23 -8.16 37.24
C TYR A 31 0.98 -7.07 38.31
N ARG A 32 1.34 -7.29 39.60
CA ARG A 32 1.36 -6.24 40.64
C ARG A 32 2.43 -5.22 40.38
N VAL A 33 3.41 -5.54 39.55
CA VAL A 33 4.29 -4.52 39.00
C VAL A 33 3.51 -3.72 37.96
N LYS A 34 2.68 -2.78 38.46
CA LYS A 34 1.83 -1.87 37.67
C LYS A 34 2.60 -1.42 36.44
N SER A 35 2.30 -2.02 35.29
CA SER A 35 2.78 -1.51 34.02
C SER A 35 2.31 -0.07 33.91
N PRO A 36 3.14 0.86 33.42
CA PRO A 36 2.73 2.23 33.25
C PRO A 36 1.50 2.27 32.34
N HIS A 37 0.37 2.74 32.86
CA HIS A 37 -0.84 2.98 32.08
C HIS A 37 -0.51 4.06 31.05
N SER A 38 -0.19 3.64 29.83
CA SER A 38 0.13 4.51 28.70
C SER A 38 -0.87 4.21 27.59
N SER A 39 -1.32 5.25 26.90
CA SER A 39 -2.18 5.11 25.72
C SER A 39 -1.49 4.36 24.57
N ARG A 40 -0.18 4.07 24.66
CA ARG A 40 0.65 3.44 23.61
C ARG A 40 0.62 4.19 22.28
N GLU A 41 0.27 5.47 22.31
CA GLU A 41 0.30 6.36 21.16
C GLU A 41 1.44 7.36 21.34
N PHE A 42 2.38 7.34 20.39
CA PHE A 42 3.62 8.11 20.47
C PHE A 42 3.81 8.96 19.22
N ALA A 43 4.59 10.03 19.35
CA ALA A 43 4.95 10.86 18.21
C ALA A 43 5.68 10.02 17.13
N PRO A 44 5.45 10.26 15.83
CA PRO A 44 6.07 9.46 14.77
C PRO A 44 7.60 9.47 14.76
N ASN A 45 8.21 10.51 15.34
CA ASN A 45 9.66 10.66 15.50
C ASN A 45 10.16 10.28 16.90
N ALA A 46 9.31 9.81 17.81
CA ALA A 46 9.73 9.43 19.16
C ALA A 46 10.78 8.31 19.12
N THR A 47 11.83 8.44 19.93
CA THR A 47 12.88 7.43 20.04
C THR A 47 12.34 6.10 20.57
N ILE A 48 12.84 4.99 20.01
CA ILE A 48 12.49 3.63 20.44
C ILE A 48 13.63 3.07 21.29
N VAL A 49 13.31 2.59 22.49
CA VAL A 49 14.29 2.02 23.41
C VAL A 49 14.15 0.50 23.45
N LEU A 50 15.26 -0.23 23.29
CA LEU A 50 15.32 -1.68 23.37
C LEU A 50 15.96 -2.11 24.69
N VAL A 51 15.21 -2.85 25.51
CA VAL A 51 15.67 -3.40 26.79
C VAL A 51 15.60 -4.93 26.80
N GLY A 52 16.30 -5.57 27.72
CA GLY A 52 16.36 -7.03 27.85
C GLY A 52 17.75 -7.56 28.17
N CYS A 53 17.87 -8.84 28.47
CA CYS A 53 19.11 -9.48 28.88
C CYS A 53 20.15 -9.60 27.75
N ARG A 54 21.41 -9.90 28.10
CA ARG A 54 22.47 -10.20 27.13
C ARG A 54 22.09 -11.45 26.32
N GLY A 55 22.36 -11.44 25.00
CA GLY A 55 22.03 -12.56 24.11
C GLY A 55 20.62 -12.58 23.53
N SER A 56 19.71 -11.70 24.00
CA SER A 56 18.35 -11.61 23.48
C SER A 56 18.25 -11.05 22.05
N GLY A 57 19.30 -10.39 21.55
CA GLY A 57 19.39 -9.89 20.17
C GLY A 57 19.19 -8.39 19.99
N LYS A 58 19.14 -7.61 21.08
CA LYS A 58 18.91 -6.15 21.08
C LYS A 58 19.76 -5.38 20.07
N ARG A 59 21.08 -5.61 20.05
CA ARG A 59 21.99 -4.90 19.14
C ARG A 59 21.70 -5.19 17.66
N SER A 60 21.44 -6.44 17.31
CA SER A 60 21.10 -6.85 15.94
C SER A 60 19.75 -6.28 15.50
N LEU A 61 18.74 -6.36 16.36
CA LEU A 61 17.42 -5.78 16.10
C LEU A 61 17.47 -4.25 16.07
N GLY A 62 18.26 -3.61 16.92
CA GLY A 62 18.51 -2.17 16.91
C GLY A 62 19.09 -1.70 15.57
N PHE A 63 20.04 -2.45 15.02
CA PHE A 63 20.58 -2.18 13.68
C PHE A 63 19.54 -2.37 12.57
N ILE A 64 18.76 -3.46 12.62
CA ILE A 64 17.66 -3.71 11.68
C ILE A 64 16.66 -2.54 11.71
N GLY A 65 16.22 -2.15 12.91
CA GLY A 65 15.25 -1.08 13.09
C GLY A 65 15.77 0.28 12.66
N ALA A 66 17.04 0.58 12.95
CA ALA A 66 17.67 1.86 12.59
C ALA A 66 17.73 2.02 11.07
N ILE A 67 18.08 0.95 10.35
CA ILE A 67 18.06 0.94 8.89
C ILE A 67 16.63 1.04 8.35
N HIS A 68 15.69 0.25 8.88
CA HIS A 68 14.31 0.21 8.41
C HIS A 68 13.61 1.56 8.56
N LEU A 69 13.76 2.22 9.71
CA LEU A 69 13.14 3.51 10.01
C LEU A 69 13.98 4.72 9.57
N GLY A 70 15.19 4.51 9.04
CA GLY A 70 16.11 5.60 8.70
C GLY A 70 16.54 6.44 9.91
N ARG A 71 16.72 5.82 11.08
CA ARG A 71 17.03 6.46 12.37
C ARG A 71 18.46 6.18 12.81
N ARG A 72 19.00 7.02 13.70
CA ARG A 72 20.33 6.78 14.29
C ARG A 72 20.26 5.69 15.36
N LEU A 73 21.17 4.71 15.29
CA LEU A 73 21.36 3.74 16.37
C LEU A 73 22.33 4.31 17.42
N ILE A 74 21.93 4.25 18.68
CA ILE A 74 22.76 4.61 19.84
C ILE A 74 22.86 3.37 20.73
N THR A 75 24.07 2.98 21.10
CA THR A 75 24.31 1.90 22.04
C THR A 75 24.78 2.46 23.38
N GLU A 76 24.30 1.87 24.48
CA GLU A 76 24.65 2.30 25.83
C GLU A 76 26.17 2.24 26.08
N ASP A 77 26.85 1.24 25.51
CA ASP A 77 28.30 1.05 25.66
C ASP A 77 29.09 2.18 24.97
N GLN A 78 28.72 2.55 23.73
CA GLN A 78 29.38 3.62 23.00
C GLN A 78 29.11 4.98 23.66
N TYR A 79 27.85 5.23 24.04
CA TYR A 79 27.49 6.49 24.68
C TYR A 79 28.13 6.64 26.08
N PHE A 80 28.30 5.54 26.83
CA PHE A 80 29.04 5.57 28.08
C PHE A 80 30.49 6.04 27.86
N GLU A 81 31.18 5.48 26.86
CA GLU A 81 32.55 5.87 26.51
C GLU A 81 32.63 7.33 26.02
N GLU A 82 31.66 7.80 25.24
CA GLU A 82 31.56 9.22 24.84
C GLU A 82 31.41 10.17 26.05
N VAL A 83 30.68 9.75 27.09
CA VAL A 83 30.43 10.57 28.29
C VAL A 83 31.57 10.51 29.30
N THR A 84 32.29 9.39 29.41
CA THR A 84 33.35 9.20 30.42
C THR A 84 34.76 9.33 29.86
N GLY A 85 34.94 9.23 28.54
CA GLY A 85 36.25 9.11 27.89
C GLY A 85 36.90 7.73 28.06
N LEU A 86 36.23 6.78 28.75
CA LEU A 86 36.77 5.46 29.07
C LEU A 86 35.76 4.36 28.72
N SER A 87 36.26 3.25 28.19
CA SER A 87 35.45 2.04 28.05
C SER A 87 34.90 1.58 29.41
N ARG A 88 33.74 0.91 29.42
CA ARG A 88 33.14 0.37 30.66
C ARG A 88 34.09 -0.52 31.47
N LYS A 89 34.90 -1.34 30.78
CA LYS A 89 35.90 -2.21 31.42
C LYS A 89 36.99 -1.39 32.10
N SER A 90 37.53 -0.39 31.39
CA SER A 90 38.58 0.50 31.91
C SER A 90 38.08 1.32 33.10
N PHE A 91 36.87 1.89 32.98
CA PHE A 91 36.24 2.67 34.04
C PHE A 91 36.00 1.82 35.30
N LEU A 92 35.52 0.57 35.12
CA LEU A 92 35.30 -0.34 36.25
C LEU A 92 36.62 -0.70 36.96
N SER A 93 37.70 -0.92 36.21
CA SER A 93 39.01 -1.20 36.82
C SER A 93 39.61 0.01 37.55
N GLU A 94 39.34 1.22 37.08
CA GLU A 94 39.92 2.45 37.65
C GLU A 94 39.14 2.98 38.85
N HIS A 95 37.81 2.96 38.80
CA HIS A 95 36.94 3.60 39.80
C HIS A 95 36.12 2.61 40.65
N GLY A 96 36.18 1.31 40.36
CA GLY A 96 35.50 0.27 41.12
C GLY A 96 33.98 0.19 40.88
N HIS A 97 33.34 -0.80 41.51
CA HIS A 97 31.95 -1.17 41.24
C HIS A 97 30.90 -0.12 41.64
N GLN A 98 31.11 0.63 42.72
CA GLN A 98 30.11 1.59 43.21
C GLN A 98 29.99 2.80 42.29
N GLU A 99 31.12 3.43 41.93
CA GLU A 99 31.12 4.56 41.01
C GLU A 99 30.73 4.15 39.59
N PHE A 100 31.12 2.95 39.15
CA PHE A 100 30.63 2.39 37.88
C PHE A 100 29.09 2.33 37.83
N LYS A 101 28.42 1.82 38.87
CA LYS A 101 26.95 1.76 38.93
C LYS A 101 26.32 3.15 38.82
N LYS A 102 26.78 4.10 39.64
CA LYS A 102 26.27 5.49 39.62
C LYS A 102 26.45 6.14 38.25
N LYS A 103 27.65 6.01 37.68
CA LYS A 103 27.97 6.61 36.38
C LYS A 103 27.18 5.95 35.25
N ASN A 104 26.91 4.65 35.35
CA ASN A 104 26.12 3.92 34.37
C ASN A 104 24.66 4.39 34.35
N ILE A 105 24.04 4.55 35.52
CA ILE A 105 22.69 5.10 35.65
C ILE A 105 22.64 6.55 35.10
N TYR A 106 23.62 7.37 35.46
CA TYR A 106 23.73 8.74 34.96
C TYR A 106 23.85 8.79 33.42
N ALA A 107 24.71 7.95 32.85
CA ALA A 107 24.90 7.87 31.40
C ALA A 107 23.60 7.45 30.70
N LEU A 108 22.87 6.47 31.25
CA LEU A 108 21.58 6.03 30.71
C LEU A 108 20.53 7.15 30.77
N GLN A 109 20.39 7.84 31.91
CA GLN A 109 19.45 8.96 32.06
C GLN A 109 19.76 10.10 31.09
N LYS A 110 21.05 10.45 30.96
CA LYS A 110 21.51 11.47 30.01
C LYS A 110 21.26 11.05 28.56
N MET A 111 21.53 9.79 28.21
CA MET A 111 21.29 9.22 26.90
C MET A 111 19.82 9.33 26.49
N LEU A 112 18.88 8.96 27.37
CA LEU A 112 17.44 9.04 27.10
C LEU A 112 16.97 10.50 26.92
N LYS A 113 17.51 11.43 27.71
CA LYS A 113 17.14 12.85 27.68
C LYS A 113 17.65 13.56 26.42
N GLU A 114 18.91 13.34 26.05
CA GLU A 114 19.54 14.04 24.90
C GLU A 114 19.07 13.49 23.55
N ASN A 115 18.56 12.25 23.51
CA ASN A 115 18.24 11.55 22.27
C ASN A 115 16.75 11.17 22.18
N ALA A 116 15.86 12.09 22.55
CA ALA A 116 14.42 11.84 22.63
C ALA A 116 13.71 11.63 21.27
N SER A 117 14.32 12.02 20.15
CA SER A 117 13.72 11.84 18.82
C SER A 117 14.68 11.27 17.78
N ASN A 118 14.11 10.64 16.76
CA ASN A 118 14.79 10.08 15.57
C ASN A 118 15.91 9.08 15.85
N CYS A 119 15.85 8.38 17.00
CA CYS A 119 16.84 7.38 17.38
C CYS A 119 16.20 6.01 17.66
N ILE A 120 17.06 4.99 17.63
CA ILE A 120 16.85 3.71 18.33
C ILE A 120 17.97 3.58 19.36
N ILE A 121 17.59 3.37 20.61
CA ILE A 121 18.52 3.21 21.73
C ILE A 121 18.56 1.74 22.12
N GLU A 122 19.75 1.16 22.14
CA GLU A 122 19.99 -0.16 22.72
C GLU A 122 20.55 0.00 24.14
N CYS A 123 19.77 -0.40 25.14
CA CYS A 123 20.22 -0.44 26.54
C CYS A 123 20.95 -1.76 26.80
N GLY A 124 22.12 -1.70 27.41
CA GLY A 124 22.81 -2.87 27.95
C GLY A 124 22.31 -3.25 29.35
N MET A 125 23.11 -4.02 30.09
CA MET A 125 22.71 -4.57 31.40
C MET A 125 22.52 -3.51 32.50
N GLY A 126 22.87 -2.25 32.24
CA GLY A 126 22.59 -1.13 33.15
C GLY A 126 21.10 -0.88 33.39
N SER A 127 20.24 -1.32 32.45
CA SER A 127 18.78 -1.19 32.57
C SER A 127 18.16 -2.03 33.68
N LEU A 128 18.90 -2.98 34.26
CA LEU A 128 18.42 -3.81 35.38
C LEU A 128 18.52 -3.10 36.74
N ALA A 129 19.22 -1.96 36.84
CA ALA A 129 19.26 -1.17 38.06
C ALA A 129 17.89 -0.54 38.36
N LYS A 130 17.47 -0.52 39.62
CA LYS A 130 16.14 -0.04 40.02
C LYS A 130 15.89 1.40 39.58
N GLU A 131 16.87 2.29 39.75
CA GLU A 131 16.80 3.70 39.36
C GLU A 131 16.69 3.86 37.83
N ALA A 132 17.36 2.98 37.07
CA ALA A 132 17.24 2.95 35.62
C ALA A 132 15.84 2.45 35.19
N GLN A 133 15.28 1.46 35.88
CA GLN A 133 13.92 0.97 35.62
C GLN A 133 12.86 2.02 35.91
N GLU A 134 13.00 2.79 37.00
CA GLU A 134 12.10 3.91 37.31
C GLU A 134 12.15 4.98 36.20
N THR A 135 13.36 5.32 35.74
CA THR A 135 13.55 6.24 34.60
C THR A 135 12.90 5.70 33.32
N LEU A 136 13.12 4.43 32.99
CA LEU A 136 12.53 3.79 31.80
C LEU A 136 11.00 3.72 31.88
N LYS A 137 10.46 3.47 33.08
CA LYS A 137 9.02 3.45 33.33
C LYS A 137 8.40 4.82 33.07
N GLU A 138 9.00 5.89 33.57
CA GLU A 138 8.56 7.26 33.27
C GLU A 138 8.68 7.58 31.78
N TYR A 139 9.81 7.20 31.16
CA TYR A 139 10.04 7.41 29.73
C TYR A 139 9.00 6.70 28.85
N SER A 140 8.56 5.50 29.26
CA SER A 140 7.56 4.70 28.55
C SER A 140 6.16 5.33 28.48
N LEU A 141 5.89 6.36 29.28
CA LEU A 141 4.65 7.13 29.17
C LEU A 141 4.61 7.94 27.87
N SER A 142 5.77 8.36 27.37
CA SER A 142 5.91 9.24 26.19
C SER A 142 6.66 8.60 25.01
N HIS A 143 7.29 7.44 25.21
CA HIS A 143 8.11 6.77 24.19
C HIS A 143 7.88 5.25 24.16
N PRO A 144 8.07 4.60 23.00
CA PRO A 144 8.11 3.14 22.92
C PRO A 144 9.35 2.58 23.66
N VAL A 145 9.11 1.74 24.68
CA VAL A 145 10.14 0.95 25.37
C VAL A 145 9.82 -0.52 25.15
N VAL A 146 10.63 -1.19 24.36
CA VAL A 146 10.41 -2.56 23.86
C VAL A 146 11.31 -3.54 24.61
N HIS A 147 10.70 -4.46 25.35
CA HIS A 147 11.41 -5.60 25.95
C HIS A 147 11.63 -6.69 24.91
N ILE A 148 12.91 -6.98 24.61
CA ILE A 148 13.31 -8.04 23.69
C ILE A 148 13.47 -9.35 24.46
N VAL A 149 12.56 -10.28 24.23
CA VAL A 149 12.51 -11.60 24.87
C VAL A 149 13.04 -12.66 23.91
N ARG A 150 13.76 -13.67 24.41
CA ARG A 150 14.24 -14.81 23.61
C ARG A 150 14.21 -16.08 24.47
N ASN A 151 14.14 -17.24 23.81
CA ASN A 151 14.20 -18.53 24.51
C ASN A 151 15.48 -18.67 25.35
N PHE A 152 15.34 -18.87 26.66
CA PHE A 152 16.47 -18.93 27.59
C PHE A 152 17.41 -20.12 27.38
N ASN A 153 16.91 -21.28 26.91
CA ASN A 153 17.79 -22.40 26.56
C ASN A 153 18.79 -22.02 25.46
N ARG A 154 18.38 -21.17 24.51
CA ARG A 154 19.28 -20.62 23.49
C ARG A 154 20.22 -19.56 24.06
N ILE A 155 19.77 -18.70 24.97
CA ILE A 155 20.66 -17.73 25.66
C ILE A 155 21.73 -18.46 26.44
N ARG A 156 21.36 -19.52 27.18
CA ARG A 156 22.28 -20.39 27.92
C ARG A 156 23.38 -20.94 27.02
N GLY A 157 23.01 -21.50 25.86
CA GLY A 157 23.97 -22.01 24.88
C GLY A 157 24.83 -20.92 24.20
N LEU A 158 24.27 -19.73 23.96
CA LEU A 158 25.01 -18.61 23.34
C LEU A 158 26.03 -17.97 24.29
N LEU A 159 25.74 -17.95 25.58
CA LEU A 159 26.56 -17.31 26.60
C LEU A 159 27.38 -18.31 27.42
N ASN A 160 27.27 -19.62 27.14
CA ASN A 160 27.90 -20.71 27.89
C ASN A 160 27.62 -20.62 29.41
N LEU A 161 26.38 -20.34 29.79
CA LEU A 161 25.96 -20.21 31.19
C LEU A 161 25.63 -21.56 31.82
N SER A 162 25.83 -21.68 33.14
CA SER A 162 25.25 -22.78 33.91
C SER A 162 23.72 -22.63 34.01
N GLU A 163 23.03 -23.69 34.45
CA GLU A 163 21.58 -23.66 34.64
C GLU A 163 21.14 -22.64 35.70
N ASP A 164 21.87 -22.57 36.82
CA ASP A 164 21.63 -21.60 37.90
C ASP A 164 21.89 -20.15 37.46
N GLU A 165 22.90 -19.93 36.63
CA GLU A 165 23.17 -18.61 36.05
C GLU A 165 22.09 -18.19 35.06
N ALA A 166 21.62 -19.11 34.23
CA ALA A 166 20.52 -18.86 33.29
C ALA A 166 19.21 -18.55 34.02
N CYS A 167 18.86 -19.30 35.06
CA CYS A 167 17.66 -19.07 35.86
C CYS A 167 17.69 -17.69 36.56
N ARG A 168 18.83 -17.31 37.17
CA ARG A 168 18.99 -15.98 37.77
C ARG A 168 18.86 -14.86 36.74
N LEU A 169 19.42 -15.05 35.54
CA LEU A 169 19.31 -14.08 34.46
C LEU A 169 17.87 -13.97 33.94
N GLU A 170 17.13 -15.08 33.88
CA GLU A 170 15.71 -15.12 33.48
C GLU A 170 14.82 -14.37 34.47
N GLN A 171 15.00 -14.64 35.76
CA GLN A 171 14.30 -13.90 36.82
C GLN A 171 14.60 -12.40 36.77
N ALA A 172 15.87 -12.03 36.61
CA ALA A 172 16.26 -10.61 36.48
C ALA A 172 15.68 -9.95 35.22
N ASP A 173 15.66 -10.65 34.09
CA ASP A 173 15.13 -10.10 32.84
C ASP A 173 13.61 -9.89 32.87
N SER A 174 12.88 -10.73 33.61
CA SER A 174 11.42 -10.61 33.76
C SER A 174 10.97 -9.25 34.30
N VAL A 175 11.83 -8.59 35.09
CA VAL A 175 11.57 -7.27 35.68
C VAL A 175 11.43 -6.17 34.61
N HIS A 176 12.02 -6.34 33.41
CA HIS A 176 11.88 -5.37 32.32
C HIS A 176 10.43 -5.15 31.88
N ARG A 177 9.53 -6.10 32.12
CA ARG A 177 8.08 -5.93 31.84
C ARG A 177 7.47 -4.76 32.60
N SER A 178 8.01 -4.44 33.78
CA SER A 178 7.52 -3.36 34.63
C SER A 178 7.88 -1.95 34.17
N CYS A 179 8.93 -1.83 33.36
CA CYS A 179 9.46 -0.57 32.86
C CYS A 179 9.38 -0.46 31.33
N SER A 180 8.72 -1.41 30.67
CA SER A 180 8.45 -1.41 29.24
C SER A 180 6.96 -1.34 28.96
N ASN A 181 6.60 -0.71 27.85
CA ASN A 181 5.23 -0.76 27.35
C ASN A 181 5.07 -1.87 26.31
N PHE A 182 6.03 -2.10 25.41
CA PHE A 182 5.95 -3.19 24.43
C PHE A 182 6.84 -4.38 24.74
N GLU A 183 6.52 -5.53 24.15
CA GLU A 183 7.32 -6.76 24.19
C GLU A 183 7.46 -7.34 22.78
N TYR A 184 8.67 -7.77 22.41
CA TYR A 184 8.95 -8.45 21.14
C TYR A 184 9.70 -9.75 21.40
N TYR A 185 9.12 -10.88 20.97
CA TYR A 185 9.74 -12.19 21.12
C TYR A 185 10.62 -12.52 19.91
N ASN A 186 11.93 -12.48 20.10
CA ASN A 186 12.93 -12.76 19.07
C ASN A 186 13.08 -14.27 18.82
N LEU A 187 12.41 -14.77 17.77
CA LEU A 187 12.49 -16.16 17.36
C LEU A 187 13.86 -16.53 16.80
N HIS A 188 14.24 -17.80 16.93
CA HIS A 188 15.39 -18.35 16.23
C HIS A 188 15.18 -18.22 14.72
N ASP A 189 16.21 -17.82 13.97
CA ASP A 189 16.13 -17.70 12.53
C ASP A 189 16.77 -18.91 11.84
N PRO A 190 15.99 -19.84 11.23
CA PRO A 190 16.54 -20.99 10.53
C PRO A 190 17.36 -20.60 9.30
N SER A 191 17.26 -19.37 8.78
CA SER A 191 18.18 -18.90 7.73
C SER A 191 19.64 -18.85 8.19
N CYS A 192 19.90 -18.97 9.51
CA CYS A 192 21.24 -19.20 10.05
C CYS A 192 21.74 -20.65 9.88
N GLU A 193 20.87 -21.61 9.56
CA GLU A 193 21.12 -23.04 9.44
C GLU A 193 20.70 -23.51 8.02
N THR A 194 21.59 -23.47 7.00
CA THR A 194 21.23 -23.84 5.61
C THR A 194 21.62 -25.27 5.21
N ASN A 195 20.73 -25.88 4.40
CA ASN A 195 20.76 -27.26 3.88
C ASN A 195 21.96 -27.54 2.94
N GLY A 196 22.49 -28.78 2.99
CA GLY A 196 23.76 -29.24 2.44
C GLY A 196 24.04 -29.17 0.92
N THR A 197 23.38 -28.32 0.14
CA THR A 197 23.66 -28.12 -1.30
C THR A 197 24.82 -27.15 -1.59
N GLU A 198 25.35 -26.46 -0.58
CA GLU A 198 26.45 -25.51 -0.74
C GLU A 198 27.80 -26.13 -0.33
N SER A 199 28.85 -25.86 -1.13
CA SER A 199 30.17 -26.46 -0.98
C SER A 199 30.80 -26.11 0.38
N PRO A 200 31.56 -27.01 1.02
CA PRO A 200 32.23 -26.73 2.30
C PRO A 200 33.20 -25.53 2.24
N LEU A 201 33.70 -25.16 1.05
CA LEU A 201 34.58 -24.01 0.84
C LEU A 201 33.82 -22.67 0.91
N ASP A 202 32.54 -22.64 0.53
CA ASP A 202 31.68 -21.44 0.67
C ASP A 202 31.39 -21.11 2.15
N ARG A 203 31.42 -22.13 3.02
CA ARG A 203 31.12 -22.04 4.47
C ARG A 203 32.29 -21.50 5.31
N ALA A 204 33.52 -21.64 4.83
CA ALA A 204 34.72 -21.23 5.55
C ALA A 204 35.06 -19.73 5.37
N ASN A 205 34.33 -19.01 4.51
CA ASN A 205 34.59 -17.62 4.22
C ASN A 205 33.93 -16.70 5.27
N PRO A 206 34.69 -15.90 6.05
CA PRO A 206 34.14 -14.92 6.99
C PRO A 206 33.30 -13.80 6.34
N ASN A 207 33.11 -13.84 5.02
CA ASN A 207 32.29 -12.95 4.20
C ASN A 207 30.95 -13.57 3.72
N TYR A 208 30.57 -14.74 4.22
CA TYR A 208 29.29 -15.39 3.90
C TYR A 208 28.08 -14.55 4.37
N SER A 209 27.05 -14.48 3.51
CA SER A 209 25.84 -13.68 3.71
C SER A 209 25.04 -14.14 4.93
N PHE A 210 25.01 -13.33 6.00
CA PHE A 210 24.26 -13.63 7.23
C PHE A 210 22.77 -13.95 7.03
N GLY A 211 22.34 -15.04 7.66
CA GLY A 211 20.94 -15.37 7.93
C GLY A 211 20.39 -14.56 9.10
N LEU A 212 19.41 -13.70 8.83
CA LEU A 212 18.41 -13.15 9.77
C LEU A 212 17.22 -12.62 8.93
N LYS A 213 16.91 -13.30 7.81
CA LYS A 213 16.01 -12.78 6.77
C LYS A 213 14.61 -12.58 7.32
N ASP A 214 14.14 -13.55 8.08
CA ASP A 214 12.78 -13.52 8.61
C ASP A 214 12.70 -12.63 9.86
N ALA A 215 13.74 -12.65 10.72
CA ALA A 215 13.82 -11.74 11.86
C ALA A 215 13.76 -10.27 11.42
N LYS A 216 14.44 -9.93 10.32
CA LYS A 216 14.36 -8.61 9.71
C LYS A 216 12.93 -8.26 9.28
N LYS A 217 12.26 -9.15 8.56
CA LYS A 217 10.90 -8.93 8.05
C LYS A 217 9.90 -8.75 9.19
N ASP A 218 9.92 -9.65 10.17
CA ASP A 218 9.01 -9.64 11.31
C ASP A 218 9.20 -8.40 12.19
N PHE A 219 10.45 -8.10 12.59
CA PHE A 219 10.72 -6.93 13.43
C PHE A 219 10.40 -5.61 12.72
N SER A 220 10.65 -5.52 11.41
CA SER A 220 10.27 -4.32 10.62
C SER A 220 8.75 -4.09 10.63
N GLY A 221 7.96 -5.16 10.45
CA GLY A 221 6.50 -5.08 10.53
C GLY A 221 6.00 -4.66 11.93
N PHE A 222 6.62 -5.18 12.98
CA PHE A 222 6.34 -4.75 14.36
C PHE A 222 6.65 -3.26 14.56
N LEU A 223 7.78 -2.76 14.04
CA LEU A 223 8.13 -1.35 14.09
C LEU A 223 7.15 -0.46 13.32
N ASP A 224 6.72 -0.90 12.13
CA ASP A 224 5.73 -0.17 11.33
C ASP A 224 4.39 -0.03 12.07
N PHE A 225 3.96 -1.08 12.78
CA PHE A 225 2.77 -1.07 13.62
C PHE A 225 2.87 -0.03 14.75
N ILE A 226 3.95 -0.06 15.54
CA ILE A 226 4.10 0.87 16.68
C ILE A 226 4.43 2.31 16.24
N THR A 227 4.91 2.55 15.02
CA THR A 227 5.29 3.91 14.51
C THR A 227 4.30 4.55 13.52
N ASN A 228 3.40 3.79 12.90
CA ASN A 228 2.31 4.20 11.96
C ASN A 228 2.74 4.31 10.51
N ASN A 229 3.85 3.69 10.13
CA ASN A 229 4.40 3.88 8.80
C ASN A 229 3.77 2.94 7.75
N GLY A 230 2.97 1.95 8.15
CA GLY A 230 2.54 0.84 7.28
C GLY A 230 1.33 1.09 6.36
N HIS A 231 0.23 1.69 6.84
CA HIS A 231 -1.05 1.63 6.13
C HIS A 231 -1.31 2.79 5.15
N GLY A 232 -0.84 4.01 5.45
CA GLY A 232 -1.13 5.18 4.61
C GLY A 232 -0.40 5.18 3.27
N LEU A 233 0.85 4.67 3.25
CA LEU A 233 1.70 4.71 2.06
C LEU A 233 1.25 3.68 1.00
N ALA A 234 0.89 2.47 1.44
CA ALA A 234 0.48 1.38 0.54
C ALA A 234 -0.78 1.72 -0.26
N ALA A 235 -1.77 2.37 0.37
CA ALA A 235 -3.01 2.79 -0.29
C ALA A 235 -2.80 3.89 -1.34
N LEU A 236 -1.81 4.76 -1.14
CA LEU A 236 -1.45 5.80 -2.10
C LEU A 236 -0.64 5.25 -3.27
N GLU A 237 0.25 4.29 -3.01
CA GLU A 237 1.13 3.72 -4.02
C GLU A 237 0.41 2.69 -4.91
N ASN A 238 -0.45 1.85 -4.32
CA ASN A 238 -1.23 0.86 -5.04
C ASN A 238 -2.62 0.61 -4.39
N PRO A 239 -3.68 1.33 -4.84
CA PRO A 239 -4.99 1.31 -4.19
C PRO A 239 -5.74 -0.02 -4.35
N LEU A 240 -5.38 -0.87 -5.32
CA LEU A 240 -5.99 -2.19 -5.51
C LEU A 240 -5.25 -3.32 -4.78
N SER A 241 -4.10 -3.02 -4.16
CA SER A 241 -3.35 -4.03 -3.41
C SER A 241 -4.11 -4.49 -2.17
N ILE A 242 -3.96 -5.76 -1.80
CA ILE A 242 -4.64 -6.32 -0.63
C ILE A 242 -4.26 -5.64 0.69
N GLY A 243 -3.08 -5.02 0.74
CA GLY A 243 -2.59 -4.27 1.90
C GLY A 243 -3.04 -2.79 1.93
N ALA A 244 -3.64 -2.28 0.86
CA ALA A 244 -4.14 -0.90 0.80
C ALA A 244 -5.37 -0.68 1.68
N VAL A 245 -6.17 -1.73 1.88
CA VAL A 245 -7.41 -1.65 2.65
C VAL A 245 -7.38 -2.66 3.81
N PRO A 246 -7.63 -2.21 5.06
CA PRO A 246 -7.69 -3.10 6.20
C PRO A 246 -8.68 -4.27 6.03
N PRO A 247 -8.39 -5.47 6.58
CA PRO A 247 -9.26 -6.64 6.46
C PRO A 247 -10.73 -6.45 6.87
N GLU A 248 -11.02 -5.60 7.84
CA GLU A 248 -12.38 -5.32 8.31
C GLU A 248 -13.19 -4.39 7.39
N GLN A 249 -12.54 -3.79 6.39
CA GLN A 249 -13.20 -2.97 5.35
C GLN A 249 -13.39 -3.75 4.04
N ARG A 250 -12.81 -4.94 3.91
CA ARG A 250 -12.95 -5.82 2.74
C ARG A 250 -14.13 -6.76 2.92
N GLN A 251 -14.85 -7.08 1.84
CA GLN A 251 -15.98 -8.01 1.91
C GLN A 251 -15.56 -9.49 1.86
N TYR A 252 -16.30 -10.30 2.58
CA TYR A 252 -16.14 -11.74 2.78
C TYR A 252 -14.76 -12.16 3.28
N THR A 253 -14.25 -11.51 4.33
CA THR A 253 -12.97 -11.89 4.95
C THR A 253 -13.12 -13.02 5.97
N PHE A 254 -12.07 -13.82 6.12
CA PHE A 254 -12.06 -15.00 6.99
C PHE A 254 -11.09 -14.87 8.16
N ALA A 255 -11.46 -15.42 9.32
CA ALA A 255 -10.61 -15.49 10.51
C ALA A 255 -10.24 -16.95 10.79
N LEU A 256 -8.96 -17.32 10.63
CA LEU A 256 -8.49 -18.66 10.97
C LEU A 256 -8.46 -18.83 12.49
N SER A 257 -9.38 -19.62 13.05
CA SER A 257 -9.46 -19.84 14.50
C SER A 257 -8.46 -20.90 14.96
N LEU A 258 -7.55 -20.52 15.86
CA LEU A 258 -6.57 -21.39 16.51
C LEU A 258 -6.81 -21.40 18.03
N SER A 259 -7.05 -22.57 18.62
CA SER A 259 -7.12 -22.73 20.08
C SER A 259 -5.73 -22.92 20.67
N LEU A 260 -5.44 -22.26 21.79
CA LEU A 260 -4.15 -22.39 22.44
C LEU A 260 -3.89 -23.81 22.92
N SER A 261 -4.89 -24.47 23.50
CA SER A 261 -4.81 -25.87 23.90
C SER A 261 -4.45 -26.80 22.72
N ASP A 262 -5.05 -26.57 21.54
CA ASP A 262 -4.76 -27.31 20.31
C ASP A 262 -3.31 -27.11 19.87
N LEU A 263 -2.79 -25.88 19.95
CA LEU A 263 -1.41 -25.56 19.56
C LEU A 263 -0.34 -26.11 20.51
N ILE A 264 -0.67 -26.24 21.80
CA ILE A 264 0.24 -26.83 22.79
C ILE A 264 0.30 -28.35 22.65
N THR A 265 -0.86 -28.99 22.40
CA THR A 265 -0.99 -30.45 22.34
C THR A 265 -0.59 -31.02 20.98
N SER A 266 -0.95 -30.34 19.89
CA SER A 266 -0.71 -30.81 18.52
C SER A 266 0.57 -30.20 17.96
N LYS A 267 1.46 -31.03 17.40
CA LYS A 267 2.59 -30.55 16.58
C LYS A 267 2.08 -30.08 15.22
N VAL A 268 1.42 -28.93 15.20
CA VAL A 268 0.96 -28.30 13.95
C VAL A 268 2.11 -27.51 13.36
N ASP A 269 2.49 -27.81 12.12
CA ASP A 269 3.37 -26.94 11.36
C ASP A 269 2.56 -25.72 10.89
N MET A 270 2.83 -24.55 11.49
CA MET A 270 2.09 -23.33 11.15
C MET A 270 2.37 -22.87 9.72
N SER A 271 3.45 -23.35 9.09
CA SER A 271 3.72 -23.04 7.68
C SER A 271 2.70 -23.67 6.73
N GLU A 272 2.06 -24.77 7.13
CA GLU A 272 0.96 -25.36 6.36
C GLU A 272 -0.32 -24.51 6.44
N LEU A 273 -0.47 -23.72 7.52
CA LEU A 273 -1.62 -22.83 7.73
C LEU A 273 -1.56 -21.55 6.87
N GLU A 274 -0.45 -21.28 6.18
CA GLU A 274 -0.36 -20.18 5.22
C GLU A 274 -1.28 -20.42 4.01
N SER A 275 -1.37 -21.68 3.55
CA SER A 275 -2.17 -22.04 2.37
C SER A 275 -3.63 -22.24 2.78
N GLY A 276 -4.54 -21.39 2.30
CA GLY A 276 -5.94 -21.43 2.76
C GLY A 276 -6.16 -20.83 4.15
N GLY A 277 -5.17 -20.12 4.71
CA GLY A 277 -5.35 -19.31 5.92
C GLY A 277 -6.30 -18.14 5.68
N GLY A 278 -7.02 -17.73 6.72
CA GLY A 278 -7.90 -16.56 6.67
C GLY A 278 -7.14 -15.25 6.43
N ASP A 279 -7.88 -14.17 6.17
CA ASP A 279 -7.35 -12.81 6.10
C ASP A 279 -6.76 -12.33 7.43
N VAL A 280 -7.18 -12.95 8.53
CA VAL A 280 -6.69 -12.74 9.90
C VAL A 280 -6.58 -14.09 10.62
N VAL A 281 -5.77 -14.17 11.67
CA VAL A 281 -5.69 -15.32 12.57
C VAL A 281 -6.29 -14.95 13.93
N GLU A 282 -7.23 -15.74 14.41
CA GLU A 282 -7.77 -15.61 15.76
C GLU A 282 -7.09 -16.62 16.70
N LEU A 283 -6.26 -16.13 17.61
CA LEU A 283 -5.69 -16.91 18.70
C LEU A 283 -6.65 -16.90 19.90
N LYS A 284 -7.28 -18.04 20.16
CA LYS A 284 -8.20 -18.28 21.28
C LYS A 284 -7.43 -18.81 22.48
N ILE A 285 -7.36 -18.01 23.53
CA ILE A 285 -6.77 -18.39 24.82
C ILE A 285 -7.85 -19.09 25.63
N ASP A 286 -7.83 -20.41 25.61
CA ASP A 286 -8.78 -21.32 26.26
C ASP A 286 -8.17 -22.10 27.44
N THR A 287 -6.86 -21.94 27.66
CA THR A 287 -6.14 -22.56 28.78
C THR A 287 -5.04 -21.60 29.25
N TRP A 288 -4.72 -21.59 30.55
CA TRP A 288 -3.67 -20.75 31.11
C TRP A 288 -2.97 -21.42 32.31
N THR A 289 -1.69 -21.10 32.48
CA THR A 289 -0.79 -21.57 33.55
C THR A 289 0.13 -20.41 33.99
N ALA A 290 0.97 -20.59 35.01
CA ALA A 290 1.89 -19.55 35.51
C ALA A 290 2.83 -18.98 34.41
N SER A 291 3.22 -19.80 33.41
CA SER A 291 4.11 -19.39 32.32
C SER A 291 3.39 -18.86 31.07
N MET A 292 2.07 -18.60 31.15
CA MET A 292 1.26 -18.37 29.95
C MET A 292 1.62 -17.11 29.16
N LEU A 293 2.07 -16.06 29.82
CA LEU A 293 2.46 -14.82 29.14
C LEU A 293 3.63 -15.06 28.17
N SER A 294 4.63 -15.85 28.55
CA SER A 294 5.77 -16.15 27.66
C SER A 294 5.38 -17.08 26.52
N VAL A 295 4.45 -18.01 26.76
CA VAL A 295 3.88 -18.89 25.73
C VAL A 295 3.11 -18.07 24.69
N ILE A 296 2.26 -17.13 25.12
CA ILE A 296 1.53 -16.22 24.23
C ILE A 296 2.51 -15.37 23.42
N SER A 297 3.53 -14.78 24.06
CA SER A 297 4.55 -13.99 23.37
C SER A 297 5.25 -14.77 22.26
N LYS A 298 5.64 -16.02 22.55
CA LYS A 298 6.26 -16.91 21.57
C LYS A 298 5.30 -17.23 20.43
N LEU A 299 4.06 -17.61 20.72
CA LEU A 299 3.08 -18.01 19.70
C LEU A 299 2.66 -16.86 18.80
N VAL A 300 2.45 -15.66 19.36
CA VAL A 300 2.19 -14.45 18.56
C VAL A 300 3.34 -14.19 17.60
N ALA A 301 4.59 -14.29 18.04
CA ALA A 301 5.75 -14.15 17.15
C ALA A 301 5.80 -15.25 16.07
N VAL A 302 5.44 -16.50 16.42
CA VAL A 302 5.41 -17.61 15.45
C VAL A 302 4.35 -17.35 14.37
N ILE A 303 3.14 -16.95 14.78
CA ILE A 303 2.03 -16.63 13.86
C ILE A 303 2.41 -15.47 12.94
N ARG A 304 2.95 -14.37 13.48
CA ARG A 304 3.38 -13.21 12.68
C ARG A 304 4.44 -13.59 11.64
N ARG A 305 5.42 -14.39 12.05
CA ARG A 305 6.55 -14.75 11.18
C ARG A 305 6.18 -15.79 10.13
N GLN A 306 5.38 -16.79 10.47
CA GLN A 306 5.07 -17.92 9.59
C GLN A 306 3.81 -17.71 8.73
N ILE A 307 2.76 -17.07 9.26
CA ILE A 307 1.50 -16.84 8.52
C ILE A 307 1.46 -15.43 7.92
N GLY A 308 1.96 -14.41 8.65
CA GLY A 308 2.11 -13.05 8.11
C GLY A 308 0.78 -12.35 7.77
N VAL A 309 -0.23 -12.55 8.63
CA VAL A 309 -1.53 -11.85 8.61
C VAL A 309 -1.82 -11.24 9.98
N PRO A 310 -2.73 -10.25 10.07
CA PRO A 310 -3.14 -9.65 11.33
C PRO A 310 -3.68 -10.66 12.35
N ILE A 311 -3.46 -10.39 13.63
CA ILE A 311 -3.84 -11.28 14.73
C ILE A 311 -4.99 -10.69 15.56
N ILE A 312 -6.02 -11.50 15.78
CA ILE A 312 -7.06 -11.30 16.78
C ILE A 312 -6.69 -12.13 18.02
N LEU A 313 -6.49 -11.50 19.16
CA LEU A 313 -6.37 -12.20 20.44
C LEU A 313 -7.73 -12.22 21.15
N SER A 314 -8.20 -13.40 21.54
CA SER A 314 -9.45 -13.57 22.27
C SER A 314 -9.25 -14.50 23.46
N VAL A 315 -9.88 -14.21 24.58
CA VAL A 315 -9.90 -15.11 25.76
C VAL A 315 -11.27 -15.78 25.80
N VAL A 316 -11.29 -17.10 25.89
CA VAL A 316 -12.50 -17.91 25.77
C VAL A 316 -12.81 -18.58 27.10
N ASP A 317 -14.04 -18.38 27.59
CA ASP A 317 -14.56 -19.10 28.75
C ASP A 317 -15.17 -20.45 28.32
N LEU A 318 -14.42 -21.53 28.53
CA LEU A 318 -14.82 -22.88 28.11
C LEU A 318 -16.13 -23.36 28.78
N GLU A 319 -16.49 -22.87 29.96
CA GLU A 319 -17.72 -23.27 30.68
C GLU A 319 -18.98 -22.70 30.00
N ASN A 320 -18.91 -21.49 29.47
CA ASN A 320 -19.99 -20.85 28.73
C ASN A 320 -20.07 -21.28 27.25
N HIS A 321 -18.98 -21.83 26.69
CA HIS A 321 -18.89 -22.24 25.28
C HIS A 321 -19.12 -23.75 25.03
N THR A 322 -19.18 -24.60 26.06
CA THR A 322 -19.41 -26.05 25.91
C THR A 322 -20.90 -26.39 25.84
N ARG A 323 -21.27 -27.32 24.93
CA ARG A 323 -22.60 -27.97 24.96
C ARG A 323 -22.68 -28.88 26.19
N PRO A 324 -23.84 -28.99 26.87
CA PRO A 324 -24.00 -29.80 28.08
C PRO A 324 -23.79 -31.32 27.90
N ASP A 325 -23.59 -31.80 26.67
CA ASP A 325 -23.60 -33.23 26.36
C ASP A 325 -22.19 -33.86 26.31
N GLN A 326 -21.12 -33.12 26.62
CA GLN A 326 -19.76 -33.67 26.70
C GLN A 326 -19.28 -33.74 28.15
N PRO A 327 -18.93 -34.94 28.67
CA PRO A 327 -18.24 -35.06 29.95
C PRO A 327 -16.87 -34.39 29.84
N SER A 328 -16.56 -33.52 30.80
CA SER A 328 -15.29 -32.83 30.96
C SER A 328 -14.16 -33.83 31.22
N VAL A 329 -13.43 -34.20 30.17
CA VAL A 329 -12.21 -35.01 30.31
C VAL A 329 -11.07 -34.11 30.80
N GLY A 330 -10.57 -34.38 32.01
CA GLY A 330 -9.35 -33.81 32.58
C GLY A 330 -9.56 -32.51 33.38
N GLN A 331 -10.19 -32.60 34.56
CA GLN A 331 -10.59 -31.47 35.40
C GLN A 331 -9.60 -31.13 36.54
N GLU A 332 -8.48 -31.85 36.67
CA GLU A 332 -7.69 -31.82 37.92
C GLU A 332 -6.60 -30.72 38.03
N ALA A 333 -6.48 -29.75 37.11
CA ALA A 333 -5.44 -28.71 37.23
C ALA A 333 -5.70 -27.39 36.46
N ARG A 334 -6.95 -26.97 36.26
CA ARG A 334 -7.25 -25.72 35.53
C ARG A 334 -7.66 -24.60 36.48
N ILE A 335 -6.98 -23.45 36.37
CA ILE A 335 -7.34 -22.22 37.09
C ILE A 335 -8.70 -21.74 36.54
N PRO A 336 -9.69 -21.43 37.40
CA PRO A 336 -11.01 -20.99 36.96
C PRO A 336 -10.94 -19.64 36.24
N PHE A 337 -11.87 -19.41 35.31
CA PHE A 337 -11.97 -18.17 34.56
C PHE A 337 -12.40 -16.99 35.47
N THR A 338 -11.70 -15.87 35.36
CA THR A 338 -12.11 -14.59 35.95
C THR A 338 -11.92 -13.46 34.94
N GLN A 339 -12.73 -12.40 35.04
CA GLN A 339 -12.60 -11.25 34.15
C GLN A 339 -11.23 -10.57 34.30
N GLU A 340 -10.66 -10.56 35.50
CA GLU A 340 -9.35 -9.99 35.79
C GLU A 340 -8.23 -10.74 35.07
N VAL A 341 -8.26 -12.08 35.06
CA VAL A 341 -7.30 -12.90 34.32
C VAL A 341 -7.44 -12.67 32.82
N ALA A 342 -8.69 -12.60 32.31
CA ALA A 342 -8.92 -12.31 30.91
C ALA A 342 -8.36 -10.94 30.50
N VAL A 343 -8.57 -9.88 31.30
CA VAL A 343 -8.03 -8.55 31.04
C VAL A 343 -6.49 -8.56 31.01
N ILE A 344 -5.84 -9.27 31.94
CA ILE A 344 -4.37 -9.42 31.98
C ILE A 344 -3.86 -10.07 30.68
N LEU A 345 -4.52 -11.13 30.20
CA LEU A 345 -4.14 -11.82 28.97
C LEU A 345 -4.35 -10.93 27.72
N LEU A 346 -5.43 -10.12 27.70
CA LEU A 346 -5.68 -9.16 26.63
C LEU A 346 -4.64 -8.03 26.61
N GLU A 347 -4.26 -7.51 27.77
CA GLU A 347 -3.19 -6.51 27.91
C GLU A 347 -1.83 -7.05 27.44
N GLN A 348 -1.53 -8.34 27.66
CA GLN A 348 -0.36 -8.97 27.07
C GLN A 348 -0.41 -8.95 25.53
N GLY A 349 -1.59 -9.15 24.93
CA GLY A 349 -1.80 -8.94 23.50
C GLY A 349 -1.44 -7.52 23.04
N LEU A 350 -1.90 -6.51 23.78
CA LEU A 350 -1.58 -5.10 23.51
C LEU A 350 -0.07 -4.81 23.64
N ARG A 351 0.60 -5.41 24.62
CA ARG A 351 2.07 -5.35 24.78
C ARG A 351 2.81 -5.94 23.60
N LEU A 352 2.29 -7.03 23.04
CA LEU A 352 2.85 -7.66 21.85
C LEU A 352 2.53 -6.87 20.59
N GLY A 353 1.55 -5.95 20.62
CA GLY A 353 1.10 -5.17 19.46
C GLY A 353 0.25 -5.99 18.48
N VAL A 354 -0.64 -6.85 18.98
CA VAL A 354 -1.60 -7.57 18.12
C VAL A 354 -2.57 -6.59 17.45
N ASP A 355 -3.00 -6.89 16.24
CA ASP A 355 -3.83 -5.99 15.44
C ASP A 355 -5.23 -5.79 16.03
N TYR A 356 -5.80 -6.87 16.60
CA TYR A 356 -7.11 -6.84 17.25
C TYR A 356 -7.11 -7.59 18.58
N ILE A 357 -7.93 -7.11 19.52
CA ILE A 357 -8.32 -7.87 20.71
C ILE A 357 -9.84 -8.00 20.78
N ALA A 358 -10.35 -9.14 21.26
CA ALA A 358 -11.78 -9.36 21.47
C ALA A 358 -12.11 -9.31 22.96
N ILE A 359 -12.99 -8.37 23.34
CA ILE A 359 -13.42 -8.14 24.72
C ILE A 359 -14.87 -8.58 24.85
N ASP A 360 -15.18 -9.42 25.83
CA ASP A 360 -16.56 -9.84 26.09
C ASP A 360 -17.41 -8.68 26.65
N LEU A 361 -18.57 -8.44 26.03
CA LEU A 361 -19.54 -7.42 26.45
C LEU A 361 -20.21 -7.74 27.79
N ASN A 362 -20.15 -8.99 28.26
CA ASN A 362 -20.63 -9.37 29.59
C ASN A 362 -19.70 -8.91 30.72
N PHE A 363 -18.49 -8.40 30.39
CA PHE A 363 -17.60 -7.86 31.40
C PHE A 363 -18.20 -6.62 32.07
N GLU A 364 -17.81 -6.42 33.32
CA GLU A 364 -18.12 -5.19 34.03
C GLU A 364 -17.45 -4.00 33.33
N ASP A 365 -18.09 -2.83 33.39
CA ASP A 365 -17.62 -1.63 32.68
C ASP A 365 -16.18 -1.25 33.04
N ARG A 366 -15.72 -1.52 34.27
CA ARG A 366 -14.31 -1.31 34.69
C ARG A 366 -13.34 -2.20 33.91
N ASN A 367 -13.70 -3.45 33.68
CA ASN A 367 -12.89 -4.45 32.98
C ASN A 367 -12.92 -4.25 31.47
N ILE A 368 -13.95 -3.60 30.93
CA ILE A 368 -13.99 -3.13 29.54
C ILE A 368 -13.12 -1.88 29.35
N ARG A 369 -13.25 -0.87 30.24
CA ARG A 369 -12.54 0.42 30.10
C ARG A 369 -11.02 0.29 30.22
N ARG A 370 -10.53 -0.63 31.04
CA ARG A 370 -9.10 -0.83 31.28
C ARG A 370 -8.31 -1.14 29.98
N PRO A 371 -8.56 -2.24 29.25
CA PRO A 371 -7.87 -2.52 27.99
C PRO A 371 -8.17 -1.48 26.90
N LEU A 372 -9.35 -0.83 26.91
CA LEU A 372 -9.64 0.27 25.96
C LEU A 372 -8.71 1.47 26.14
N SER A 373 -8.36 1.82 27.38
CA SER A 373 -7.46 2.93 27.67
C SER A 373 -6.01 2.66 27.26
N GLU A 374 -5.62 1.39 27.15
CA GLU A 374 -4.27 0.96 26.79
C GLU A 374 -4.16 0.42 25.36
N LYS A 375 -5.23 0.44 24.57
CA LYS A 375 -5.29 -0.24 23.27
C LYS A 375 -4.25 0.25 22.26
N GLY A 376 -3.84 1.52 22.38
CA GLY A 376 -3.03 2.21 21.39
C GLY A 376 -3.61 2.02 19.99
N ARG A 377 -2.83 1.35 19.13
CA ARG A 377 -3.21 1.12 17.74
C ARG A 377 -3.96 -0.17 17.49
N SER A 378 -4.02 -1.07 18.47
CA SER A 378 -4.83 -2.27 18.38
C SER A 378 -6.31 -1.88 18.29
N LYS A 379 -7.04 -2.57 17.41
CA LYS A 379 -8.49 -2.42 17.27
C LYS A 379 -9.20 -3.33 18.24
N VAL A 380 -10.35 -2.90 18.74
CA VAL A 380 -11.12 -3.64 19.74
C VAL A 380 -12.40 -4.20 19.14
N ILE A 381 -12.63 -5.49 19.35
CA ILE A 381 -13.82 -6.22 18.94
C ILE A 381 -14.70 -6.43 20.17
N ALA A 382 -15.90 -5.85 20.18
CA ALA A 382 -16.91 -6.13 21.18
C ALA A 382 -17.51 -7.51 20.91
N HIS A 383 -17.18 -8.49 21.73
CA HIS A 383 -17.64 -9.85 21.55
C HIS A 383 -18.82 -10.18 22.47
N TYR A 384 -19.81 -10.88 21.93
CA TYR A 384 -20.82 -11.56 22.72
C TYR A 384 -21.17 -12.90 22.07
N TYR A 385 -21.29 -13.94 22.88
CA TYR A 385 -21.71 -15.27 22.47
C TYR A 385 -22.89 -15.74 23.31
N ASP A 386 -23.95 -16.19 22.64
CA ASP A 386 -25.12 -16.77 23.27
C ASP A 386 -25.24 -18.26 22.91
N GLY A 387 -24.83 -19.11 23.84
CA GLY A 387 -24.91 -20.56 23.69
C GLY A 387 -26.34 -21.11 23.78
N ARG A 388 -27.26 -20.37 24.41
CA ARG A 388 -28.64 -20.83 24.70
C ARG A 388 -29.65 -19.72 24.39
N PRO A 389 -29.75 -19.28 23.12
CA PRO A 389 -30.56 -18.14 22.79
C PRO A 389 -32.05 -18.40 23.06
N PRO A 390 -32.82 -17.38 23.50
CA PRO A 390 -34.27 -17.50 23.61
C PRO A 390 -34.90 -17.68 22.22
N THR A 391 -36.18 -18.05 22.18
CA THR A 391 -36.95 -18.10 20.94
C THR A 391 -36.95 -16.72 20.27
N CYS A 392 -36.75 -16.70 18.95
CA CYS A 392 -36.58 -15.46 18.19
C CYS A 392 -35.40 -14.60 18.66
N GLY A 393 -34.29 -15.22 19.09
CA GLY A 393 -33.17 -14.55 19.78
C GLY A 393 -32.60 -13.34 19.06
N TRP A 394 -32.50 -13.36 17.73
CA TRP A 394 -32.03 -12.22 16.94
C TRP A 394 -33.00 -11.03 16.89
N LEU A 395 -34.29 -11.30 17.10
CA LEU A 395 -35.34 -10.28 17.05
C LEU A 395 -35.59 -9.64 18.43
N GLN A 396 -34.97 -10.16 19.49
CA GLN A 396 -35.07 -9.59 20.83
C GLN A 396 -34.42 -8.20 20.90
N PRO A 397 -35.00 -7.23 21.64
CA PRO A 397 -34.44 -5.90 21.82
C PRO A 397 -33.00 -5.90 22.36
N ASP A 398 -32.66 -6.90 23.18
CA ASP A 398 -31.35 -7.03 23.83
C ASP A 398 -30.20 -7.14 22.83
N ARG A 399 -30.42 -7.74 21.64
CA ARG A 399 -29.38 -7.85 20.61
C ARG A 399 -28.98 -6.48 20.06
N LEU A 400 -29.96 -5.62 19.82
CA LEU A 400 -29.72 -4.24 19.39
C LEU A 400 -29.13 -3.41 20.55
N ALA A 401 -29.56 -3.67 21.79
CA ALA A 401 -28.98 -3.03 22.97
C ALA A 401 -27.48 -3.36 23.13
N LEU A 402 -27.05 -4.59 22.86
CA LEU A 402 -25.64 -4.98 22.87
C LEU A 402 -24.83 -4.24 21.79
N TYR A 403 -25.37 -4.11 20.57
CA TYR A 403 -24.74 -3.30 19.51
C TYR A 403 -24.58 -1.83 19.95
N ASN A 404 -25.63 -1.25 20.54
CA ASN A 404 -25.59 0.12 21.05
C ASN A 404 -24.64 0.27 22.25
N ARG A 405 -24.54 -0.74 23.12
CA ARG A 405 -23.56 -0.76 24.23
C ARG A 405 -22.14 -0.73 23.67
N ALA A 406 -21.82 -1.56 22.68
CA ALA A 406 -20.53 -1.53 22.01
C ALA A 406 -20.24 -0.15 21.38
N LYS A 407 -21.25 0.47 20.77
CA LYS A 407 -21.15 1.85 20.24
C LYS A 407 -20.85 2.87 21.33
N SER A 408 -21.46 2.76 22.51
CA SER A 408 -21.21 3.69 23.61
C SER A 408 -19.79 3.63 24.19
N PHE A 409 -19.12 2.47 24.05
CA PHE A 409 -17.72 2.27 24.45
C PHE A 409 -16.71 2.57 23.34
N ASN A 410 -17.16 3.03 22.16
CA ASN A 410 -16.31 3.28 20.98
C ASN A 410 -15.52 2.06 20.52
N PHE A 411 -16.15 0.88 20.50
CA PHE A 411 -15.55 -0.30 19.88
C PHE A 411 -15.37 -0.14 18.37
N ASP A 412 -14.29 -0.71 17.83
CA ASP A 412 -13.95 -0.63 16.41
C ASP A 412 -14.77 -1.63 15.57
N ILE A 413 -15.16 -2.78 16.16
CA ILE A 413 -15.94 -3.84 15.51
C ILE A 413 -16.89 -4.46 16.55
N VAL A 414 -18.08 -4.90 16.12
CA VAL A 414 -19.02 -5.68 16.96
C VAL A 414 -19.10 -7.12 16.46
N ARG A 415 -19.00 -8.10 17.35
CA ARG A 415 -19.13 -9.53 17.09
C ARG A 415 -20.22 -10.17 17.95
N LEU A 416 -21.38 -10.43 17.36
CA LEU A 416 -22.50 -11.10 18.01
C LEU A 416 -22.65 -12.51 17.44
N VAL A 417 -22.67 -13.52 18.30
CA VAL A 417 -22.77 -14.92 17.88
C VAL A 417 -23.84 -15.61 18.70
N GLN A 418 -24.69 -16.42 18.10
CA GLN A 418 -25.61 -17.29 18.83
C GLN A 418 -25.63 -18.71 18.25
N THR A 419 -25.99 -19.71 19.06
CA THR A 419 -26.16 -21.09 18.57
C THR A 419 -27.49 -21.26 17.84
N ALA A 420 -27.46 -21.71 16.57
CA ALA A 420 -28.70 -22.05 15.86
C ALA A 420 -29.34 -23.31 16.44
N LYS A 421 -30.63 -23.19 16.78
CA LYS A 421 -31.53 -24.28 17.17
C LYS A 421 -32.38 -24.76 15.99
N SER A 422 -32.69 -23.87 15.05
CA SER A 422 -33.52 -24.17 13.88
C SER A 422 -33.11 -23.35 12.64
N SER A 423 -33.56 -23.75 11.45
CA SER A 423 -33.31 -22.98 10.22
C SER A 423 -33.95 -21.59 10.26
N LYS A 424 -35.02 -21.40 11.05
CA LYS A 424 -35.66 -20.10 11.23
C LYS A 424 -34.70 -19.07 11.83
N ASP A 425 -33.79 -19.50 12.70
CA ASP A 425 -32.78 -18.62 13.30
C ASP A 425 -31.87 -18.00 12.21
N ASN A 426 -31.68 -18.68 11.07
CA ASN A 426 -30.90 -18.16 9.94
C ASN A 426 -31.64 -17.07 9.16
N ASP A 427 -32.97 -17.09 9.15
CA ASP A 427 -33.77 -16.02 8.54
C ASP A 427 -33.87 -14.80 9.46
N GLU A 428 -33.96 -15.04 10.77
CA GLU A 428 -33.99 -13.96 11.76
C GLU A 428 -32.71 -13.12 11.80
N ILE A 429 -31.53 -13.70 11.57
CA ILE A 429 -30.29 -12.90 11.45
C ILE A 429 -30.33 -11.96 10.26
N LYS A 430 -30.90 -12.40 9.14
CA LYS A 430 -30.93 -11.58 7.91
C LYS A 430 -31.73 -10.31 8.18
N ILE A 431 -32.85 -10.44 8.90
CA ILE A 431 -33.64 -9.30 9.40
C ILE A 431 -32.81 -8.43 10.35
N PHE A 432 -32.00 -9.03 11.23
CA PHE A 432 -31.12 -8.27 12.12
C PHE A 432 -30.01 -7.51 11.35
N TRP A 433 -29.42 -8.10 10.31
CA TRP A 433 -28.47 -7.42 9.42
C TRP A 433 -29.12 -6.21 8.73
N GLU A 434 -30.34 -6.35 8.22
CA GLU A 434 -31.08 -5.24 7.62
C GLU A 434 -31.39 -4.14 8.63
N LYS A 435 -31.84 -4.50 9.84
CA LYS A 435 -32.10 -3.55 10.94
C LYS A 435 -30.86 -2.76 11.32
N THR A 436 -29.71 -3.41 11.44
CA THR A 436 -28.44 -2.75 11.80
C THR A 436 -27.90 -1.89 10.66
N ALA A 437 -28.10 -2.31 9.41
CA ALA A 437 -27.77 -1.52 8.22
C ALA A 437 -28.67 -0.28 8.06
N ALA A 438 -29.91 -0.32 8.54
CA ALA A 438 -30.86 0.80 8.50
C ALA A 438 -30.64 1.86 9.59
N LEU A 439 -29.75 1.64 10.56
CA LEU A 439 -29.43 2.62 11.60
C LEU A 439 -28.76 3.88 11.02
N PRO A 440 -28.84 5.05 11.67
CA PRO A 440 -28.14 6.24 11.20
C PRO A 440 -26.62 6.10 11.36
N ALA A 441 -25.88 6.55 10.34
CA ALA A 441 -24.42 6.62 10.35
C ALA A 441 -23.90 7.50 11.53
N PRO A 442 -22.70 7.23 12.07
CA PRO A 442 -21.73 6.21 11.64
C PRO A 442 -22.08 4.79 12.12
N HIS A 443 -21.81 3.80 11.26
CA HIS A 443 -21.97 2.37 11.54
C HIS A 443 -20.67 1.78 12.04
N ILE A 444 -20.77 0.86 13.00
CA ILE A 444 -19.66 0.00 13.41
C ILE A 444 -19.74 -1.30 12.61
N PRO A 445 -18.64 -1.77 11.99
CA PRO A 445 -18.58 -3.06 11.31
C PRO A 445 -19.10 -4.19 12.19
N LEU A 446 -19.94 -5.06 11.61
CA LEU A 446 -20.64 -6.13 12.31
C LEU A 446 -20.20 -7.51 11.80
N ILE A 447 -19.75 -8.35 12.73
CA ILE A 447 -19.59 -9.79 12.58
C ILE A 447 -20.80 -10.42 13.27
N ALA A 448 -21.71 -11.01 12.53
CA ALA A 448 -22.88 -11.67 13.10
C ALA A 448 -23.23 -12.93 12.34
N TYR A 449 -23.24 -14.07 13.03
CA TYR A 449 -23.55 -15.37 12.44
C TYR A 449 -24.11 -16.33 13.50
N ASN A 450 -24.81 -17.36 13.03
CA ASN A 450 -25.21 -18.49 13.85
C ASN A 450 -24.12 -19.57 13.89
N SER A 451 -23.82 -20.08 15.08
CA SER A 451 -22.93 -21.23 15.29
C SER A 451 -23.70 -22.55 15.15
N GLY A 452 -22.97 -23.67 15.03
CA GLY A 452 -23.55 -25.00 14.84
C GLY A 452 -23.78 -25.36 13.36
N SER A 453 -24.07 -26.64 13.08
CA SER A 453 -24.18 -27.17 11.71
C SER A 453 -25.30 -26.49 10.90
N ILE A 454 -26.38 -26.11 11.57
CA ILE A 454 -27.50 -25.36 10.99
C ILE A 454 -27.07 -23.94 10.59
N GLY A 455 -26.17 -23.31 11.36
CA GLY A 455 -25.75 -21.93 11.18
C GLY A 455 -24.74 -21.69 10.05
N VAL A 456 -24.23 -22.75 9.41
CA VAL A 456 -23.18 -22.68 8.37
C VAL A 456 -23.55 -21.72 7.23
N GLU A 457 -24.82 -21.64 6.85
CA GLU A 457 -25.26 -20.70 5.82
C GLU A 457 -24.97 -19.23 6.22
N THR A 458 -25.35 -18.84 7.43
CA THR A 458 -25.15 -17.47 7.92
C THR A 458 -23.66 -17.15 8.12
N LEU A 459 -22.86 -18.15 8.49
CA LEU A 459 -21.40 -18.05 8.58
C LEU A 459 -20.76 -17.74 7.22
N VAL A 460 -21.23 -18.39 6.15
CA VAL A 460 -20.76 -18.14 4.78
C VAL A 460 -21.18 -16.76 4.30
N LEU A 461 -22.41 -16.32 4.62
CA LEU A 461 -22.95 -15.03 4.19
C LEU A 461 -22.39 -13.83 4.97
N ASN A 462 -21.87 -14.04 6.18
CA ASN A 462 -21.24 -13.01 6.99
C ASN A 462 -20.08 -12.34 6.23
N LYS A 463 -20.00 -11.01 6.34
CA LYS A 463 -19.16 -10.18 5.47
C LYS A 463 -17.73 -10.02 5.95
N ILE A 464 -17.47 -10.04 7.26
CA ILE A 464 -16.13 -9.79 7.78
C ILE A 464 -15.79 -10.80 8.86
N PHE A 465 -14.54 -11.28 8.85
CA PHE A 465 -13.98 -12.19 9.85
C PHE A 465 -14.85 -13.40 10.16
N SER A 466 -15.45 -14.03 9.14
CA SER A 466 -16.13 -15.31 9.30
C SER A 466 -15.12 -16.33 9.83
N PRO A 467 -15.34 -16.95 11.00
CA PRO A 467 -14.40 -17.94 11.53
C PRO A 467 -14.34 -19.16 10.62
N VAL A 468 -13.12 -19.56 10.30
CA VAL A 468 -12.80 -20.75 9.52
C VAL A 468 -11.77 -21.60 10.24
N THR A 469 -11.74 -22.88 9.90
CA THR A 469 -10.69 -23.81 10.33
C THR A 469 -9.76 -24.15 9.16
N HIS A 470 -8.81 -25.03 9.40
CA HIS A 470 -7.90 -25.55 8.39
C HIS A 470 -7.91 -27.08 8.40
N SER A 471 -7.71 -27.71 7.24
CA SER A 471 -7.74 -29.17 7.08
C SER A 471 -6.78 -29.89 8.05
N VAL A 472 -5.59 -29.33 8.28
CA VAL A 472 -4.60 -29.85 9.24
C VAL A 472 -5.13 -29.89 10.68
N LEU A 473 -5.94 -28.90 11.07
CA LEU A 473 -6.55 -28.82 12.40
C LEU A 473 -7.78 -29.73 12.53
N THR A 474 -8.47 -30.03 11.43
CA THR A 474 -9.63 -30.93 11.44
C THR A 474 -9.26 -32.40 11.69
N ARG A 475 -8.01 -32.80 11.40
CA ARG A 475 -7.50 -34.16 11.62
C ARG A 475 -7.40 -34.54 13.10
N THR A 476 -7.28 -33.56 14.00
CA THR A 476 -7.03 -33.79 15.42
C THR A 476 -8.27 -33.66 16.31
N ARG A 477 -9.41 -33.18 15.78
CA ARG A 477 -10.62 -32.88 16.59
C ARG A 477 -11.69 -33.97 16.50
N THR A 478 -12.62 -34.00 17.46
CA THR A 478 -13.90 -34.73 17.42
C THR A 478 -15.01 -33.95 16.67
N PRO A 479 -16.09 -34.59 16.19
CA PRO A 479 -16.96 -34.11 15.08
C PRO A 479 -17.95 -32.97 15.38
N THR A 480 -17.93 -32.32 16.55
CA THR A 480 -19.11 -31.62 17.10
C THR A 480 -19.21 -30.12 16.84
N ALA A 481 -18.17 -29.47 16.28
CA ALA A 481 -18.20 -28.05 15.90
C ALA A 481 -18.21 -27.89 14.37
N SER A 482 -18.90 -26.88 13.85
CA SER A 482 -18.94 -26.59 12.40
C SER A 482 -17.53 -26.36 11.85
N ARG A 483 -17.03 -27.33 11.09
CA ARG A 483 -15.72 -27.30 10.43
C ARG A 483 -15.91 -26.73 9.03
N LEU A 484 -15.87 -25.41 8.92
CA LEU A 484 -15.85 -24.74 7.62
C LEU A 484 -14.43 -24.26 7.34
N THR A 485 -13.78 -24.76 6.30
CA THR A 485 -12.51 -24.21 5.82
C THR A 485 -12.75 -22.93 5.00
N SER A 486 -11.73 -22.11 4.80
CA SER A 486 -11.82 -20.95 3.90
C SER A 486 -12.13 -21.36 2.45
N GLU A 487 -11.57 -22.48 2.00
CA GLU A 487 -11.80 -23.07 0.68
C GLU A 487 -13.25 -23.53 0.52
N GLU A 488 -13.83 -24.23 1.50
CA GLU A 488 -15.24 -24.60 1.50
C GLU A 488 -16.17 -23.39 1.57
N ALA A 489 -15.81 -22.37 2.37
CA ALA A 489 -16.58 -21.13 2.46
C ALA A 489 -16.61 -20.39 1.12
N LEU A 490 -15.46 -20.27 0.45
CA LEU A 490 -15.34 -19.67 -0.87
C LEU A 490 -16.13 -20.46 -1.91
N ARG A 491 -15.99 -21.79 -1.95
CA ARG A 491 -16.76 -22.64 -2.86
C ARG A 491 -18.26 -22.41 -2.70
N LYS A 492 -18.76 -22.39 -1.46
CA LYS A 492 -20.18 -22.10 -1.19
C LYS A 492 -20.63 -20.71 -1.64
N LEU A 493 -19.74 -19.71 -1.67
CA LEU A 493 -20.05 -18.39 -2.22
C LEU A 493 -20.16 -18.41 -3.75
N PHE A 494 -19.37 -19.24 -4.43
CA PHE A 494 -19.51 -19.50 -5.87
C PHE A 494 -20.77 -20.31 -6.17
N ASP A 495 -21.05 -21.37 -5.40
CA ASP A 495 -22.26 -22.19 -5.57
C ASP A 495 -23.57 -21.39 -5.38
N LYS A 496 -23.51 -20.28 -4.63
CA LYS A 496 -24.62 -19.35 -4.41
C LYS A 496 -24.63 -18.16 -5.38
N ASP A 497 -23.78 -18.15 -6.40
CA ASP A 497 -23.62 -17.06 -7.38
C ASP A 497 -23.30 -15.67 -6.76
N ILE A 498 -22.87 -15.65 -5.49
CA ILE A 498 -22.42 -14.41 -4.84
C ILE A 498 -21.10 -13.97 -5.47
N PHE A 499 -20.22 -14.95 -5.70
CA PHE A 499 -19.02 -14.85 -6.53
C PHE A 499 -19.26 -15.63 -7.82
N GLN A 500 -18.58 -15.21 -8.88
CA GLN A 500 -18.74 -15.82 -10.20
C GLN A 500 -17.37 -16.25 -10.74
N PRO A 501 -17.28 -17.39 -11.45
CA PRO A 501 -16.08 -17.78 -12.18
C PRO A 501 -15.60 -16.67 -13.13
N LEU A 502 -14.29 -16.57 -13.30
CA LEU A 502 -13.61 -15.55 -14.10
C LEU A 502 -12.43 -16.22 -14.79
N HIS A 503 -12.10 -15.72 -15.98
CA HIS A 503 -10.99 -16.20 -16.80
C HIS A 503 -9.80 -15.25 -16.72
N PHE A 504 -8.65 -15.80 -16.34
CA PHE A 504 -7.39 -15.07 -16.26
C PHE A 504 -6.44 -15.52 -17.36
N TYR A 505 -5.54 -14.63 -17.78
CA TYR A 505 -4.66 -14.90 -18.91
C TYR A 505 -3.22 -14.47 -18.67
N ILE A 506 -2.27 -15.16 -19.30
CA ILE A 506 -1.00 -14.53 -19.70
C ILE A 506 -1.04 -14.19 -21.19
N SER A 507 -0.87 -12.92 -21.53
CA SER A 507 -0.98 -12.40 -22.89
C SER A 507 0.35 -11.86 -23.40
N GLY A 508 0.74 -12.22 -24.62
CA GLY A 508 1.95 -11.68 -25.28
C GLY A 508 2.36 -12.48 -26.51
N ALA A 509 3.40 -12.04 -27.22
CA ALA A 509 3.80 -12.68 -28.48
C ALA A 509 4.46 -14.06 -28.28
N MET A 510 5.23 -14.22 -27.20
CA MET A 510 5.91 -15.47 -26.84
C MET A 510 5.67 -15.80 -25.37
N VAL A 511 4.58 -16.51 -25.10
CA VAL A 511 4.12 -16.87 -23.74
C VAL A 511 3.74 -18.34 -23.60
N SER A 512 3.91 -19.14 -24.66
CA SER A 512 3.54 -20.57 -24.71
C SER A 512 4.22 -21.43 -23.65
N TYR A 513 5.43 -21.07 -23.23
CA TYR A 513 6.23 -21.78 -22.22
C TYR A 513 6.07 -21.20 -20.81
N SER A 514 5.10 -20.30 -20.59
CA SER A 514 4.93 -19.66 -19.29
C SER A 514 4.54 -20.66 -18.21
N LEU A 515 5.15 -20.53 -17.03
CA LEU A 515 4.79 -21.29 -15.83
C LEU A 515 3.63 -20.65 -15.04
N SER A 516 3.16 -19.47 -15.46
CA SER A 516 2.03 -18.78 -14.83
C SER A 516 0.74 -19.62 -14.75
N PRO A 517 0.32 -20.37 -15.78
CA PRO A 517 -0.87 -21.22 -15.70
C PRO A 517 -0.79 -22.28 -14.59
N ALA A 518 0.34 -22.99 -14.46
CA ALA A 518 0.54 -23.97 -13.40
C ALA A 518 0.49 -23.32 -12.01
N MET A 519 1.19 -22.20 -11.85
CA MET A 519 1.27 -21.45 -10.60
C MET A 519 -0.09 -20.89 -10.15
N HIS A 520 -0.82 -20.21 -11.03
CA HIS A 520 -2.12 -19.62 -10.71
C HIS A 520 -3.21 -20.69 -10.59
N GLY A 521 -3.18 -21.73 -11.43
CA GLY A 521 -4.11 -22.86 -11.37
C GLY A 521 -4.02 -23.61 -10.03
N ALA A 522 -2.81 -23.87 -9.54
CA ALA A 522 -2.61 -24.46 -8.21
C ALA A 522 -3.18 -23.57 -7.09
N ALA A 523 -2.97 -22.25 -7.19
CA ALA A 523 -3.51 -21.30 -6.22
C ALA A 523 -5.04 -21.27 -6.21
N TYR A 524 -5.69 -21.20 -7.37
CA TYR A 524 -7.15 -21.20 -7.47
C TYR A 524 -7.75 -22.48 -6.87
N LYS A 525 -7.16 -23.64 -7.17
CA LYS A 525 -7.59 -24.94 -6.65
C LYS A 525 -7.53 -24.99 -5.13
N VAL A 526 -6.41 -24.61 -4.51
CA VAL A 526 -6.23 -24.62 -3.05
C VAL A 526 -7.15 -23.60 -2.36
N CYS A 527 -7.45 -22.47 -3.00
CA CYS A 527 -8.38 -21.48 -2.48
C CYS A 527 -9.86 -21.82 -2.72
N GLY A 528 -10.19 -22.93 -3.37
CA GLY A 528 -11.59 -23.28 -3.69
C GLY A 528 -12.24 -22.38 -4.74
N MET A 529 -11.45 -21.71 -5.58
CA MET A 529 -11.94 -20.81 -6.61
C MET A 529 -12.07 -21.55 -7.95
N PRO A 530 -13.25 -21.55 -8.60
CA PRO A 530 -13.46 -22.14 -9.92
C PRO A 530 -12.99 -21.21 -11.05
N HIS A 531 -11.86 -20.53 -10.87
CA HIS A 531 -11.23 -19.71 -11.90
C HIS A 531 -10.29 -20.56 -12.76
N ASP A 532 -10.04 -20.14 -13.99
CA ASP A 532 -9.03 -20.70 -14.88
C ASP A 532 -7.97 -19.67 -15.26
N TYR A 533 -6.81 -20.16 -15.67
CA TYR A 533 -5.69 -19.34 -16.13
C TYR A 533 -5.16 -19.89 -17.45
N SER A 534 -5.28 -19.13 -18.53
CA SER A 534 -4.99 -19.59 -19.89
C SER A 534 -3.89 -18.77 -20.57
N ILE A 535 -3.28 -19.35 -21.60
CA ILE A 535 -2.29 -18.66 -22.43
C ILE A 535 -3.01 -17.98 -23.60
N ASN A 536 -2.75 -16.69 -23.80
CA ASN A 536 -3.23 -15.92 -24.93
C ASN A 536 -2.04 -15.40 -25.77
N GLN A 537 -1.67 -16.14 -26.81
CA GLN A 537 -0.55 -15.74 -27.66
C GLN A 537 -1.00 -14.70 -28.69
N THR A 538 -0.66 -13.43 -28.44
CA THR A 538 -1.01 -12.31 -29.32
C THR A 538 0.05 -11.20 -29.24
N SER A 539 0.35 -10.60 -30.39
CA SER A 539 1.14 -9.36 -30.50
C SER A 539 0.28 -8.12 -30.71
N SER A 540 -1.02 -8.27 -30.96
CA SER A 540 -1.94 -7.15 -31.22
C SER A 540 -2.63 -6.69 -29.94
N VAL A 541 -2.55 -5.39 -29.67
CA VAL A 541 -3.28 -4.73 -28.58
C VAL A 541 -4.78 -4.78 -28.83
N GLU A 542 -5.23 -4.62 -30.07
CA GLU A 542 -6.66 -4.68 -30.42
C GLU A 542 -7.26 -6.07 -30.14
N ALA A 543 -6.51 -7.14 -30.45
CA ALA A 543 -6.90 -8.49 -30.09
C ALA A 543 -7.00 -8.66 -28.55
N PHE A 544 -6.04 -8.11 -27.81
CA PHE A 544 -6.09 -8.12 -26.35
C PHE A 544 -7.28 -7.32 -25.80
N LEU A 545 -7.58 -6.13 -26.34
CA LEU A 545 -8.71 -5.32 -25.89
C LEU A 545 -10.06 -5.99 -26.16
N ARG A 546 -10.19 -6.76 -27.25
CA ARG A 546 -11.39 -7.59 -27.48
C ARG A 546 -11.57 -8.64 -26.40
N LEU A 547 -10.50 -9.35 -26.03
CA LEU A 547 -10.52 -10.31 -24.92
C LEU A 547 -10.87 -9.61 -23.59
N ALA A 548 -10.28 -8.45 -23.32
CA ALA A 548 -10.50 -7.72 -22.08
C ALA A 548 -11.94 -7.18 -21.91
N ASN A 549 -12.70 -7.07 -23.01
CA ASN A 549 -14.11 -6.68 -23.01
C ASN A 549 -15.07 -7.84 -22.71
N GLU A 550 -14.59 -9.09 -22.66
CA GLU A 550 -15.45 -10.22 -22.30
C GLU A 550 -15.95 -10.09 -20.84
N PRO A 551 -17.24 -10.37 -20.56
CA PRO A 551 -17.82 -10.14 -19.23
C PRO A 551 -17.13 -10.91 -18.11
N ASN A 552 -16.59 -12.08 -18.43
CA ASN A 552 -15.92 -13.02 -17.53
C ASN A 552 -14.40 -12.82 -17.48
N PHE A 553 -13.83 -11.85 -18.21
CA PHE A 553 -12.40 -11.51 -18.12
C PHE A 553 -12.07 -11.07 -16.69
N GLY A 554 -11.21 -11.81 -15.98
CA GLY A 554 -10.79 -11.53 -14.61
C GLY A 554 -9.53 -10.67 -14.51
N GLY A 555 -8.69 -10.70 -15.54
CA GLY A 555 -7.41 -9.99 -15.58
C GLY A 555 -6.37 -10.72 -16.42
N SER A 556 -5.25 -10.04 -16.71
CA SER A 556 -4.18 -10.67 -17.47
C SER A 556 -2.79 -10.18 -17.05
N ALA A 557 -1.86 -11.12 -16.91
CA ALA A 557 -0.44 -10.80 -16.97
C ALA A 557 -0.05 -10.51 -18.42
N THR A 558 0.73 -9.46 -18.67
CA THR A 558 1.16 -9.09 -20.02
C THR A 558 2.66 -9.31 -20.19
N ASN A 559 3.05 -9.79 -21.36
CA ASN A 559 4.44 -9.92 -21.80
C ASN A 559 4.68 -9.06 -23.06
N GLN A 560 5.91 -8.97 -23.54
CA GLN A 560 6.22 -8.25 -24.77
C GLN A 560 5.40 -8.78 -25.96
N PRO A 561 4.94 -7.89 -26.87
CA PRO A 561 5.12 -6.43 -26.88
C PRO A 561 4.09 -5.66 -26.01
N LEU A 562 3.00 -6.30 -25.60
CA LEU A 562 1.83 -5.68 -24.96
C LEU A 562 2.14 -4.84 -23.71
N ARG A 563 3.23 -5.13 -22.99
CA ARG A 563 3.61 -4.42 -21.74
C ARG A 563 3.74 -2.89 -21.89
N MET A 564 4.10 -2.45 -23.09
CA MET A 564 4.25 -1.03 -23.43
C MET A 564 3.02 -0.53 -24.18
N ASP A 565 2.60 -1.31 -25.17
CA ASP A 565 1.57 -0.89 -26.12
C ASP A 565 0.18 -0.77 -25.48
N ILE A 566 -0.07 -1.47 -24.36
CA ILE A 566 -1.35 -1.37 -23.64
C ILE A 566 -1.49 -0.07 -22.84
N VAL A 567 -0.40 0.58 -22.45
CA VAL A 567 -0.41 1.74 -21.53
C VAL A 567 -1.36 2.86 -21.97
N PRO A 568 -1.41 3.27 -23.27
CA PRO A 568 -2.34 4.31 -23.74
C PRO A 568 -3.83 3.93 -23.63
N HIS A 569 -4.15 2.65 -23.48
CA HIS A 569 -5.53 2.14 -23.43
C HIS A 569 -6.05 1.93 -22.00
N LEU A 570 -5.24 2.23 -20.98
CA LEU A 570 -5.59 2.05 -19.58
C LEU A 570 -6.24 3.32 -19.03
N SER A 571 -7.32 3.17 -18.28
CA SER A 571 -8.03 4.31 -17.69
C SER A 571 -7.38 4.77 -16.37
N ALA A 572 -6.66 3.88 -15.70
CA ALA A 572 -5.88 4.17 -14.50
C ALA A 572 -4.65 3.26 -14.44
N VAL A 573 -3.57 3.77 -13.86
CA VAL A 573 -2.30 3.05 -13.73
C VAL A 573 -1.75 3.28 -12.32
N SER A 574 -1.15 2.25 -11.71
CA SER A 574 -0.49 2.39 -10.41
C SER A 574 0.66 3.40 -10.47
N TYR A 575 1.01 4.01 -9.33
CA TYR A 575 2.12 4.96 -9.27
C TYR A 575 3.43 4.33 -9.79
N HIS A 576 3.69 3.08 -9.40
CA HIS A 576 4.88 2.35 -9.81
C HIS A 576 4.88 2.03 -11.30
N ALA A 577 3.76 1.55 -11.86
CA ALA A 577 3.66 1.25 -13.28
C ALA A 577 3.80 2.50 -14.15
N HIS A 578 3.28 3.65 -13.69
CA HIS A 578 3.49 4.94 -14.34
C HIS A 578 4.97 5.37 -14.30
N ALA A 579 5.61 5.28 -13.13
CA ALA A 579 7.03 5.61 -12.98
C ALA A 579 7.95 4.70 -13.82
N ILE A 580 7.64 3.41 -13.89
CA ILE A 580 8.36 2.43 -14.72
C ILE A 580 8.06 2.67 -16.21
N GLY A 581 6.85 3.13 -16.53
CA GLY A 581 6.34 3.26 -17.89
C GLY A 581 6.11 1.91 -18.57
N SER A 582 5.78 0.86 -17.82
CA SER A 582 5.52 -0.49 -18.34
C SER A 582 4.49 -1.16 -17.44
N VAL A 583 3.53 -1.87 -18.03
CA VAL A 583 2.47 -2.60 -17.31
C VAL A 583 2.62 -4.09 -17.58
N ASN A 584 2.76 -4.90 -16.53
CA ASN A 584 2.82 -6.37 -16.65
C ASN A 584 1.53 -7.03 -16.14
N THR A 585 0.60 -6.27 -15.57
CA THR A 585 -0.60 -6.75 -14.89
C THR A 585 -1.77 -5.84 -15.23
N VAL A 586 -2.83 -6.40 -15.82
CA VAL A 586 -4.04 -5.68 -16.20
C VAL A 586 -5.22 -6.25 -15.42
N VAL A 587 -5.99 -5.37 -14.78
CA VAL A 587 -7.19 -5.73 -14.00
C VAL A 587 -8.38 -4.95 -14.57
N PRO A 588 -9.52 -5.61 -14.81
CA PRO A 588 -10.72 -4.92 -15.25
C PRO A 588 -11.36 -4.11 -14.12
N LEU A 589 -11.88 -2.94 -14.47
CA LEU A 589 -12.72 -2.11 -13.62
C LEU A 589 -14.17 -2.21 -14.10
N ARG A 590 -15.07 -2.58 -13.18
CA ARG A 590 -16.51 -2.71 -13.44
C ARG A 590 -17.29 -1.45 -13.08
N ALA A 591 -16.64 -0.45 -12.48
CA ALA A 591 -17.19 0.87 -12.22
C ALA A 591 -16.17 1.93 -12.61
N LEU A 592 -16.64 3.07 -13.13
CA LEU A 592 -15.73 4.18 -13.45
C LEU A 592 -15.07 4.71 -12.17
N PRO A 593 -13.74 4.80 -12.12
CA PRO A 593 -13.07 5.43 -10.99
C PRO A 593 -13.44 6.93 -10.95
N SER A 594 -13.87 7.45 -9.80
CA SER A 594 -14.23 8.87 -9.63
C SER A 594 -13.01 9.80 -9.53
N SER A 595 -11.91 9.45 -10.21
CA SER A 595 -10.61 10.13 -10.28
C SER A 595 -9.76 10.16 -8.99
N THR A 596 -10.16 9.44 -7.93
CA THR A 596 -9.40 9.39 -6.65
C THR A 596 -8.88 7.99 -6.34
N ALA A 597 -7.70 7.90 -5.73
CA ALA A 597 -7.15 6.63 -5.21
C ALA A 597 -8.12 5.96 -4.21
N HIS A 598 -8.88 6.75 -3.45
CA HIS A 598 -9.93 6.28 -2.55
C HIS A 598 -11.05 5.53 -3.29
N SER A 599 -11.47 6.00 -4.46
CA SER A 599 -12.47 5.31 -5.28
C SER A 599 -11.98 3.95 -5.78
N LEU A 600 -10.71 3.84 -6.14
CA LEU A 600 -10.11 2.56 -6.54
C LEU A 600 -10.00 1.61 -5.33
N ALA A 601 -9.61 2.12 -4.16
CA ALA A 601 -9.57 1.34 -2.93
C ALA A 601 -10.96 0.77 -2.55
N LEU A 602 -12.04 1.53 -2.75
CA LEU A 602 -13.41 1.02 -2.59
C LEU A 602 -13.77 -0.07 -3.62
N GLN A 603 -13.25 -0.01 -4.85
CA GLN A 603 -13.41 -1.11 -5.81
C GLN A 603 -12.54 -2.34 -5.45
N ALA A 604 -11.51 -2.16 -4.63
CA ALA A 604 -10.71 -3.26 -4.09
C ALA A 604 -11.43 -4.01 -2.95
N THR A 605 -12.38 -3.37 -2.27
CA THR A 605 -13.15 -4.00 -1.17
C THR A 605 -14.29 -4.88 -1.65
N GLU A 606 -14.77 -4.65 -2.88
CA GLU A 606 -15.86 -5.41 -3.48
C GLU A 606 -15.38 -6.73 -4.09
N PRO A 607 -16.18 -7.81 -4.00
CA PRO A 607 -15.91 -9.04 -4.71
C PRO A 607 -15.77 -8.82 -6.22
N LYS A 608 -14.78 -9.49 -6.83
CA LYS A 608 -14.65 -9.50 -8.29
C LYS A 608 -15.78 -10.33 -8.89
N ARG A 609 -16.47 -9.78 -9.88
CA ARG A 609 -17.65 -10.37 -10.51
C ARG A 609 -17.58 -10.27 -12.03
N SER A 610 -18.29 -11.17 -12.69
CA SER A 610 -18.52 -11.06 -14.12
C SER A 610 -19.41 -9.85 -14.40
N GLY A 611 -19.26 -9.28 -15.59
CA GLY A 611 -19.99 -8.10 -16.01
C GLY A 611 -19.17 -7.25 -16.98
N PRO A 612 -19.79 -6.22 -17.56
CA PRO A 612 -19.14 -5.39 -18.56
C PRO A 612 -17.87 -4.73 -18.00
N CYS A 613 -16.76 -4.86 -18.72
CA CYS A 613 -15.57 -4.08 -18.46
C CYS A 613 -15.81 -2.63 -18.86
N VAL A 614 -15.79 -1.72 -17.88
CA VAL A 614 -16.02 -0.29 -18.13
C VAL A 614 -14.69 0.45 -18.33
N ALA A 615 -13.62 -0.06 -17.71
CA ALA A 615 -12.28 0.52 -17.77
C ALA A 615 -11.22 -0.55 -17.45
N LEU A 616 -9.96 -0.28 -17.78
CA LEU A 616 -8.82 -1.14 -17.43
C LEU A 616 -7.87 -0.41 -16.49
N TYR A 617 -7.38 -1.14 -15.49
CA TYR A 617 -6.32 -0.72 -14.58
C TYR A 617 -5.02 -1.44 -14.88
N GLY A 618 -3.92 -0.68 -14.96
CA GLY A 618 -2.57 -1.20 -15.14
C GLY A 618 -1.72 -1.20 -13.89
N ASP A 619 -0.99 -2.28 -13.68
CA ASP A 619 0.04 -2.38 -12.65
C ASP A 619 1.32 -3.05 -13.17
N ASN A 620 2.38 -2.94 -12.37
CA ASN A 620 3.65 -3.60 -12.61
C ASN A 620 4.08 -4.32 -11.33
N THR A 621 4.15 -5.64 -11.39
CA THR A 621 4.58 -6.49 -10.27
C THR A 621 5.98 -7.06 -10.44
N ASP A 622 6.64 -6.86 -11.59
CA ASP A 622 8.02 -7.36 -11.81
C ASP A 622 8.98 -6.71 -10.81
N TRP A 623 8.83 -5.40 -10.55
CA TRP A 623 9.70 -4.69 -9.59
C TRP A 623 9.55 -5.24 -8.17
N ILE A 624 8.37 -5.75 -7.79
CA ILE A 624 8.12 -6.39 -6.48
C ILE A 624 8.96 -7.65 -6.38
N GLY A 625 8.97 -8.48 -7.43
CA GLY A 625 9.78 -9.70 -7.44
C GLY A 625 11.26 -9.41 -7.39
N ILE A 626 11.75 -8.50 -8.26
CA ILE A 626 13.16 -8.12 -8.29
C ILE A 626 13.61 -7.53 -6.94
N MET A 627 12.85 -6.58 -6.40
CA MET A 627 13.16 -5.94 -5.13
C MET A 627 13.16 -6.95 -3.98
N THR A 628 12.16 -7.82 -3.92
CA THR A 628 12.03 -8.81 -2.84
C THR A 628 13.17 -9.81 -2.87
N SER A 629 13.53 -10.32 -4.05
CA SER A 629 14.62 -11.28 -4.20
C SER A 629 15.98 -10.65 -3.92
N ILE A 630 16.22 -9.39 -4.29
CA ILE A 630 17.43 -8.64 -3.87
C ILE A 630 17.45 -8.42 -2.35
N ARG A 631 16.33 -7.99 -1.74
CA ARG A 631 16.26 -7.77 -0.27
C ARG A 631 16.54 -9.04 0.51
N ARG A 632 16.08 -10.19 0.01
CA ARG A 632 16.30 -11.49 0.63
C ARG A 632 17.73 -11.97 0.46
N ASN A 633 18.41 -11.64 -0.64
CA ASN A 633 19.72 -12.20 -0.97
C ASN A 633 20.89 -11.22 -0.80
N GLY A 634 20.61 -9.96 -0.42
CA GLY A 634 21.63 -8.95 -0.12
C GLY A 634 22.24 -9.10 1.28
N SER A 635 23.57 -9.01 1.37
CA SER A 635 24.30 -9.04 2.64
C SER A 635 24.22 -7.69 3.38
N PRO A 636 24.30 -7.65 4.73
CA PRO A 636 24.37 -6.38 5.48
C PRO A 636 25.54 -5.47 5.08
N ARG A 637 26.67 -6.06 4.63
CA ARG A 637 27.82 -5.30 4.08
C ARG A 637 27.48 -4.59 2.77
N ASN A 638 26.58 -5.19 1.99
CA ASN A 638 26.04 -4.63 0.76
C ASN A 638 24.67 -3.97 0.99
N ALA A 639 24.33 -3.60 2.24
CA ALA A 639 23.13 -2.83 2.53
C ALA A 639 23.14 -1.55 1.69
N VAL A 640 22.01 -1.29 1.03
CA VAL A 640 21.93 -0.25 0.01
C VAL A 640 22.06 1.12 0.66
N GLN A 641 23.09 1.84 0.27
CA GLN A 641 23.38 3.20 0.72
C GLN A 641 23.35 4.14 -0.49
N PRO A 642 22.56 5.23 -0.45
CA PRO A 642 22.41 6.14 -1.58
C PRO A 642 23.72 6.62 -2.21
N SER A 643 24.73 6.93 -1.40
CA SER A 643 26.00 7.48 -1.88
C SER A 643 27.06 6.44 -2.26
N LYS A 644 26.93 5.19 -1.79
CA LYS A 644 28.00 4.17 -1.90
C LYS A 644 27.64 2.96 -2.77
N THR A 645 26.37 2.62 -2.87
CA THR A 645 25.93 1.44 -3.60
C THR A 645 25.77 1.77 -5.08
N THR A 646 26.34 0.92 -5.92
CA THR A 646 26.21 1.03 -7.38
C THR A 646 25.44 -0.16 -7.92
N GLY A 647 24.46 0.10 -8.78
CA GLY A 647 23.70 -0.90 -9.51
C GLY A 647 24.12 -0.97 -10.98
N LEU A 648 24.00 -2.14 -11.60
CA LEU A 648 24.23 -2.36 -13.03
C LEU A 648 23.06 -3.14 -13.65
N ILE A 649 22.53 -2.64 -14.75
CA ILE A 649 21.42 -3.21 -15.50
C ILE A 649 21.91 -3.57 -16.90
N ILE A 650 21.68 -4.82 -17.31
CA ILE A 650 21.98 -5.29 -18.66
C ILE A 650 20.68 -5.49 -19.42
N GLY A 651 20.47 -4.71 -20.48
CA GLY A 651 19.25 -4.67 -21.27
C GLY A 651 18.47 -3.36 -21.07
N ALA A 652 17.53 -3.08 -21.98
CA ALA A 652 16.71 -1.85 -21.99
C ALA A 652 15.20 -2.11 -22.22
N GLY A 653 14.73 -3.35 -21.98
CA GLY A 653 13.32 -3.71 -22.11
C GLY A 653 12.46 -3.39 -20.87
N GLY A 654 11.21 -3.86 -20.86
CA GLY A 654 10.28 -3.65 -19.73
C GLY A 654 10.82 -4.16 -18.39
N MET A 655 11.46 -5.35 -18.38
CA MET A 655 12.11 -5.89 -17.17
C MET A 655 13.26 -4.99 -16.69
N ALA A 656 14.04 -4.41 -17.59
CA ALA A 656 15.14 -3.49 -17.22
C ALA A 656 14.59 -2.22 -16.55
N ARG A 657 13.46 -1.69 -17.04
CA ARG A 657 12.77 -0.56 -16.40
C ARG A 657 12.28 -0.93 -14.99
N SER A 658 11.65 -2.10 -14.84
CA SER A 658 11.23 -2.61 -13.53
C SER A 658 12.42 -2.84 -12.58
N ALA A 659 13.56 -3.31 -13.09
CA ALA A 659 14.78 -3.51 -12.32
C ALA A 659 15.38 -2.18 -11.83
N ILE A 660 15.48 -1.17 -12.69
CA ILE A 660 15.91 0.18 -12.30
C ILE A 660 15.00 0.70 -11.19
N TYR A 661 13.68 0.60 -11.36
CA TYR A 661 12.73 1.04 -10.35
C TYR A 661 12.90 0.30 -9.02
N ALA A 662 13.07 -1.02 -9.05
CA ALA A 662 13.36 -1.83 -7.86
C ALA A 662 14.63 -1.34 -7.14
N LEU A 663 15.73 -1.09 -7.86
CA LEU A 663 16.97 -0.56 -7.28
C LEU A 663 16.78 0.83 -6.65
N LEU A 664 16.02 1.71 -7.29
CA LEU A 664 15.67 3.03 -6.76
C LEU A 664 14.88 2.91 -5.45
N ARG A 665 13.90 1.99 -5.39
CA ARG A 665 13.11 1.70 -4.19
C ARG A 665 13.91 1.06 -3.06
N LEU A 666 15.03 0.40 -3.38
CA LEU A 666 16.01 -0.04 -2.40
C LEU A 666 16.90 1.08 -1.87
N GLY A 667 16.86 2.26 -2.50
CA GLY A 667 17.68 3.41 -2.15
C GLY A 667 18.97 3.55 -2.96
N CYS A 668 19.18 2.73 -4.00
CA CYS A 668 20.34 2.85 -4.87
C CYS A 668 20.19 4.09 -5.76
N ARG A 669 21.16 5.01 -5.72
CA ARG A 669 21.12 6.28 -6.48
C ARG A 669 22.16 6.38 -7.58
N LYS A 670 22.96 5.34 -7.78
CA LYS A 670 23.98 5.24 -8.82
C LYS A 670 23.72 3.98 -9.61
N ILE A 671 23.03 4.09 -10.74
CA ILE A 671 22.62 2.95 -11.55
C ILE A 671 23.25 3.10 -12.93
N PHE A 672 23.89 2.04 -13.40
CA PHE A 672 24.46 1.97 -14.74
C PHE A 672 23.60 1.07 -15.60
N ILE A 673 23.45 1.42 -16.88
CA ILE A 673 22.73 0.61 -17.87
C ILE A 673 23.62 0.36 -19.07
N PHE A 674 23.67 -0.90 -19.50
CA PHE A 674 24.29 -1.30 -20.76
C PHE A 674 23.27 -2.03 -21.62
N ASN A 675 23.18 -1.68 -22.90
CA ASN A 675 22.35 -2.36 -23.88
C ASN A 675 23.05 -2.40 -25.24
N ARG A 676 22.84 -3.47 -26.01
CA ARG A 676 23.42 -3.63 -27.36
C ARG A 676 23.10 -2.45 -28.28
N THR A 677 21.85 -1.99 -28.26
CA THR A 677 21.43 -0.79 -29.00
C THR A 677 21.52 0.42 -28.07
N LEU A 678 22.49 1.30 -28.31
CA LEU A 678 22.77 2.47 -27.47
C LEU A 678 21.54 3.37 -27.29
N ALA A 679 20.80 3.63 -28.37
CA ALA A 679 19.61 4.48 -28.34
C ALA A 679 18.57 4.02 -27.31
N ASN A 680 18.38 2.70 -27.13
CA ASN A 680 17.43 2.16 -26.16
C ASN A 680 17.90 2.40 -24.72
N ALA A 681 19.20 2.25 -24.43
CA ALA A 681 19.75 2.54 -23.11
C ALA A 681 19.65 4.03 -22.78
N VAL A 682 19.92 4.90 -23.75
CA VAL A 682 19.76 6.36 -23.62
C VAL A 682 18.32 6.72 -23.30
N ALA A 683 17.34 6.20 -24.04
CA ALA A 683 15.93 6.47 -23.80
C ALA A 683 15.46 6.04 -22.39
N VAL A 684 15.93 4.89 -21.90
CA VAL A 684 15.64 4.43 -20.54
C VAL A 684 16.31 5.33 -19.49
N ALA A 685 17.57 5.71 -19.68
CA ALA A 685 18.27 6.59 -18.77
C ALA A 685 17.63 7.99 -18.69
N GLU A 686 17.27 8.58 -19.83
CA GLU A 686 16.57 9.86 -19.90
C GLU A 686 15.22 9.82 -19.18
N HIS A 687 14.41 8.77 -19.41
CA HIS A 687 13.14 8.57 -18.71
C HIS A 687 13.29 8.60 -17.18
N PHE A 688 14.21 7.80 -16.63
CA PHE A 688 14.40 7.73 -15.19
C PHE A 688 15.10 8.96 -14.60
N ASN A 689 16.02 9.61 -15.34
CA ASN A 689 16.64 10.85 -14.89
C ASN A 689 15.64 12.02 -14.88
N ALA A 690 14.74 12.09 -15.86
CA ALA A 690 13.65 13.06 -15.88
C ALA A 690 12.69 12.84 -14.70
N TRP A 691 12.25 11.59 -14.48
CA TRP A 691 11.43 11.21 -13.33
C TRP A 691 12.11 11.51 -11.99
N ALA A 692 13.40 11.19 -11.86
CA ALA A 692 14.19 11.50 -10.66
C ALA A 692 14.37 13.00 -10.42
N GLY A 693 14.50 13.80 -11.48
CA GLY A 693 14.57 15.25 -11.41
C GLY A 693 13.30 15.88 -10.84
N GLN A 694 12.12 15.33 -11.18
CA GLN A 694 10.84 15.76 -10.59
C GLN A 694 10.79 15.54 -9.07
N LEU A 695 11.47 14.49 -8.59
CA LEU A 695 11.61 14.14 -7.18
C LEU A 695 12.78 14.84 -6.46
N ARG A 696 13.47 15.78 -7.14
CA ARG A 696 14.62 16.54 -6.63
C ARG A 696 15.79 15.68 -6.14
N PHE A 697 16.00 14.53 -6.77
CA PHE A 697 17.21 13.76 -6.51
C PHE A 697 18.41 14.37 -7.22
N GLU A 698 19.61 14.13 -6.68
CA GLU A 698 20.86 14.45 -7.37
C GLU A 698 20.97 13.61 -8.65
N LEU A 699 21.21 14.28 -9.78
CA LEU A 699 21.30 13.68 -11.11
C LEU A 699 22.76 13.66 -11.60
N PRO A 700 23.13 12.74 -12.52
CA PRO A 700 22.31 11.66 -13.05
C PRO A 700 22.21 10.47 -12.09
N ILE A 701 21.03 9.85 -12.02
CA ILE A 701 20.86 8.59 -11.28
C ILE A 701 21.14 7.38 -12.17
N VAL A 702 20.70 7.43 -13.43
CA VAL A 702 20.93 6.38 -14.42
C VAL A 702 21.96 6.86 -15.44
N THR A 703 23.07 6.13 -15.55
CA THR A 703 24.18 6.46 -16.46
C THR A 703 24.38 5.34 -17.48
N VAL A 704 24.53 5.72 -18.76
CA VAL A 704 24.70 4.76 -19.86
C VAL A 704 26.18 4.39 -20.00
N LEU A 705 26.49 3.09 -19.99
CA LEU A 705 27.79 2.56 -20.40
C LEU A 705 27.78 2.40 -21.92
N ARG A 706 28.71 3.05 -22.63
CA ARG A 706 28.70 3.09 -24.10
C ARG A 706 29.35 1.87 -24.72
N SER A 707 30.39 1.34 -24.07
CA SER A 707 31.12 0.16 -24.53
C SER A 707 31.45 -0.79 -23.38
N ARG A 708 31.67 -2.06 -23.73
CA ARG A 708 32.19 -3.10 -22.81
C ARG A 708 33.65 -2.87 -22.44
N ASP A 709 34.40 -2.25 -23.35
CA ASP A 709 35.84 -1.99 -23.21
C ASP A 709 36.12 -0.69 -22.45
N GLU A 710 35.09 0.10 -22.16
CA GLU A 710 35.22 1.34 -21.40
C GLU A 710 35.55 1.00 -19.93
N PRO A 711 36.59 1.64 -19.34
CA PRO A 711 36.92 1.39 -17.94
C PRO A 711 35.76 1.76 -17.02
N TRP A 712 35.61 1.04 -15.91
CA TRP A 712 34.62 1.45 -14.89
C TRP A 712 34.91 2.89 -14.42
N PRO A 713 33.89 3.76 -14.27
CA PRO A 713 34.12 5.18 -13.97
C PRO A 713 34.97 5.41 -12.72
N ALA A 714 36.00 6.24 -12.85
CA ALA A 714 36.93 6.55 -11.76
C ALA A 714 36.21 7.20 -10.56
N GLY A 715 36.60 6.81 -9.34
CA GLY A 715 36.02 7.33 -8.10
C GLY A 715 34.66 6.71 -7.70
N LEU A 716 34.11 5.80 -8.53
CA LEU A 716 32.92 5.03 -8.19
C LEU A 716 33.28 3.59 -7.82
N ARG A 717 32.53 3.03 -6.87
CA ARG A 717 32.68 1.62 -6.51
C ARG A 717 32.12 0.73 -7.62
N PRO A 718 32.73 -0.44 -7.87
CA PRO A 718 32.14 -1.47 -8.72
C PRO A 718 30.72 -1.83 -8.25
N PRO A 719 29.86 -2.31 -9.16
CA PRO A 719 28.48 -2.62 -8.83
C PRO A 719 28.41 -3.78 -7.84
N THR A 720 27.51 -3.66 -6.86
CA THR A 720 27.18 -4.74 -5.92
C THR A 720 25.78 -5.32 -6.16
N LEU A 721 25.01 -4.71 -7.07
CA LEU A 721 23.69 -5.15 -7.49
C LEU A 721 23.67 -5.20 -9.03
N ILE A 722 23.65 -6.39 -9.61
CA ILE A 722 23.67 -6.60 -11.06
C ILE A 722 22.38 -7.32 -11.46
N VAL A 723 21.67 -6.80 -12.47
CA VAL A 723 20.45 -7.43 -13.00
C VAL A 723 20.58 -7.60 -14.52
N SER A 724 20.58 -8.84 -14.98
CA SER A 724 20.48 -9.20 -16.40
C SER A 724 19.01 -9.33 -16.80
N CYS A 725 18.61 -8.54 -17.79
CA CYS A 725 17.27 -8.51 -18.36
C CYS A 725 17.27 -8.98 -19.83
N LEU A 726 18.26 -9.79 -20.21
CA LEU A 726 18.39 -10.30 -21.57
C LEU A 726 17.36 -11.42 -21.82
N PRO A 727 16.75 -11.49 -23.02
CA PRO A 727 15.83 -12.56 -23.35
C PRO A 727 16.56 -13.90 -23.49
N ALA A 728 15.91 -14.99 -23.07
CA ALA A 728 16.41 -16.36 -23.23
C ALA A 728 16.20 -16.93 -24.65
N HIS A 729 15.58 -16.16 -25.56
CA HIS A 729 15.15 -16.60 -26.88
C HIS A 729 15.38 -15.51 -27.93
N SER A 730 15.28 -15.87 -29.20
CA SER A 730 15.36 -14.92 -30.32
C SER A 730 14.16 -13.98 -30.32
N VAL A 731 14.40 -12.68 -30.24
CA VAL A 731 13.38 -11.64 -30.41
C VAL A 731 13.51 -11.07 -31.82
N GLU A 732 12.42 -11.00 -32.58
CA GLU A 732 12.38 -10.38 -33.92
C GLU A 732 13.47 -10.91 -34.89
N ASN A 733 13.63 -12.24 -34.98
CA ASN A 733 14.64 -12.92 -35.83
C ASN A 733 16.11 -12.64 -35.46
N GLN A 734 16.41 -12.09 -34.28
CA GLN A 734 17.78 -11.92 -33.80
C GLN A 734 18.22 -13.11 -32.94
N PRO A 735 19.49 -13.57 -33.05
CA PRO A 735 19.97 -14.70 -32.26
C PRO A 735 19.93 -14.39 -30.76
N VAL A 736 19.85 -15.45 -29.94
CA VAL A 736 19.92 -15.34 -28.49
C VAL A 736 21.18 -14.56 -28.10
N PRO A 737 21.09 -13.52 -27.25
CA PRO A 737 22.25 -12.71 -26.91
C PRO A 737 23.31 -13.54 -26.17
N SER A 738 24.47 -13.75 -26.79
CA SER A 738 25.66 -14.27 -26.12
C SER A 738 26.39 -13.12 -25.44
N PHE A 739 26.02 -12.80 -24.20
CA PHE A 739 26.63 -11.72 -23.42
C PHE A 739 27.54 -12.27 -22.31
N GLU A 740 28.79 -11.82 -22.31
CA GLU A 740 29.76 -12.07 -21.26
C GLU A 740 30.11 -10.75 -20.57
N MET A 741 29.99 -10.71 -19.25
CA MET A 741 30.25 -9.51 -18.46
C MET A 741 31.75 -9.19 -18.47
N PRO A 742 32.19 -7.94 -18.72
CA PRO A 742 33.59 -7.57 -18.53
C PRO A 742 34.05 -7.82 -17.09
N GLU A 743 35.20 -8.48 -16.90
CA GLU A 743 35.72 -8.83 -15.56
C GLU A 743 35.87 -7.58 -14.67
N GLN A 744 36.24 -6.44 -15.24
CA GLN A 744 36.34 -5.17 -14.53
C GLN A 744 35.05 -4.71 -13.84
N TRP A 745 33.87 -5.10 -14.37
CA TRP A 745 32.58 -4.76 -13.74
C TRP A 745 32.24 -5.70 -12.58
N LEU A 746 32.99 -6.78 -12.39
CA LEU A 746 32.79 -7.77 -11.34
C LEU A 746 33.81 -7.67 -10.19
N GLN A 747 34.61 -6.60 -10.15
CA GLN A 747 35.70 -6.42 -9.18
C GLN A 747 35.27 -5.91 -7.80
N SER A 748 33.99 -6.03 -7.43
CA SER A 748 33.54 -5.62 -6.10
C SER A 748 34.24 -6.44 -5.00
N PRO A 749 34.96 -5.81 -4.05
CA PRO A 749 35.69 -6.54 -3.01
C PRO A 749 34.76 -7.24 -2.01
N THR A 750 33.52 -6.77 -1.89
CA THR A 750 32.48 -7.37 -1.03
C THR A 750 31.56 -8.32 -1.79
N GLY A 751 31.86 -8.60 -3.06
CA GLY A 751 30.93 -9.29 -3.96
C GLY A 751 29.64 -8.51 -4.13
N GLY A 752 28.52 -9.21 -4.26
CA GLY A 752 27.24 -8.60 -4.55
C GLY A 752 26.16 -9.61 -4.90
N VAL A 753 25.01 -9.11 -5.37
CA VAL A 753 23.92 -9.91 -5.92
C VAL A 753 23.93 -9.78 -7.44
N VAL A 754 23.94 -10.90 -8.15
CA VAL A 754 23.69 -10.99 -9.59
C VAL A 754 22.37 -11.71 -9.82
N MET A 755 21.46 -11.08 -10.56
CA MET A 755 20.16 -11.64 -10.89
C MET A 755 20.07 -11.90 -12.39
N GLU A 756 19.70 -13.13 -12.76
CA GLU A 756 19.38 -13.51 -14.14
C GLU A 756 17.87 -13.64 -14.28
N LEU A 757 17.27 -12.89 -15.20
CA LEU A 757 15.81 -12.90 -15.40
C LEU A 757 15.36 -13.81 -16.57
N ALA A 758 16.32 -14.43 -17.27
CA ALA A 758 16.08 -15.52 -18.21
C ALA A 758 15.88 -16.85 -17.45
N TYR A 759 14.84 -17.62 -17.78
CA TYR A 759 14.49 -18.84 -17.01
C TYR A 759 14.35 -20.13 -17.81
N ARG A 760 14.40 -20.08 -19.15
CA ARG A 760 14.27 -21.29 -19.96
C ARG A 760 15.47 -22.23 -19.83
N HIS A 761 16.63 -21.70 -19.46
CA HIS A 761 17.86 -22.47 -19.25
C HIS A 761 18.35 -22.19 -17.83
N THR A 762 18.45 -23.23 -17.01
CA THR A 762 18.94 -23.16 -15.62
C THR A 762 20.43 -22.79 -15.53
N GLU A 763 21.18 -22.90 -16.62
CA GLU A 763 22.57 -22.46 -16.70
C GLU A 763 22.79 -21.51 -17.89
N THR A 764 22.64 -20.21 -17.63
CA THR A 764 23.00 -19.16 -18.61
C THR A 764 24.51 -18.91 -18.62
N LEU A 765 25.02 -18.29 -19.68
CA LEU A 765 26.43 -17.90 -19.77
C LEU A 765 26.87 -17.00 -18.61
N LEU A 766 25.99 -16.08 -18.17
CA LEU A 766 26.26 -15.22 -17.03
C LEU A 766 26.35 -16.02 -15.72
N VAL A 767 25.43 -16.96 -15.49
CA VAL A 767 25.47 -17.83 -14.30
C VAL A 767 26.77 -18.62 -14.25
N LYS A 768 27.17 -19.22 -15.38
CA LYS A 768 28.45 -19.94 -15.51
C LYS A 768 29.64 -19.02 -15.21
N GLN A 769 29.67 -17.85 -15.82
CA GLN A 769 30.73 -16.86 -15.60
C GLN A 769 30.88 -16.46 -14.13
N ILE A 770 29.77 -16.22 -13.42
CA ILE A 770 29.82 -15.86 -12.00
C ILE A 770 30.28 -17.03 -11.14
N ARG A 771 29.90 -18.28 -11.46
CA ARG A 771 30.41 -19.48 -10.76
C ARG A 771 31.92 -19.62 -10.94
N ASP A 772 32.41 -19.47 -12.15
CA ASP A 772 33.84 -19.54 -12.47
C ASP A 772 34.63 -18.41 -11.77
N LEU A 773 34.07 -17.19 -11.70
CA LEU A 773 34.67 -16.08 -10.96
C LEU A 773 34.79 -16.39 -9.46
N ARG A 774 33.74 -16.96 -8.84
CA ARG A 774 33.78 -17.35 -7.43
C ARG A 774 34.86 -18.39 -7.17
N ALA A 775 34.92 -19.42 -8.00
CA ALA A 775 35.91 -20.49 -7.87
C ALA A 775 37.36 -19.95 -7.97
N ARG A 776 37.60 -18.96 -8.84
CA ARG A 776 38.93 -18.35 -9.03
C ARG A 776 39.30 -17.34 -7.94
N THR A 777 38.37 -16.51 -7.48
CA THR A 777 38.66 -15.31 -6.66
C THR A 777 38.23 -15.40 -5.21
N GLY A 778 37.37 -16.36 -4.86
CA GLY A 778 36.76 -16.45 -3.52
C GLY A 778 35.79 -15.32 -3.17
N GLN A 779 35.42 -14.46 -4.13
CA GLN A 779 34.47 -13.37 -3.91
C GLN A 779 33.04 -13.87 -3.67
N ALA A 780 32.35 -13.27 -2.69
CA ALA A 780 31.00 -13.66 -2.27
C ALA A 780 29.90 -13.05 -3.16
N TRP A 781 29.85 -13.43 -4.43
CA TRP A 781 28.69 -13.14 -5.27
C TRP A 781 27.52 -14.05 -4.87
N VAL A 782 26.28 -13.57 -4.97
CA VAL A 782 25.04 -14.37 -4.80
C VAL A 782 24.31 -14.37 -6.13
N ILE A 783 23.95 -15.56 -6.64
CA ILE A 783 23.21 -15.70 -7.91
C ILE A 783 21.75 -15.85 -7.52
N VAL A 784 20.89 -15.06 -8.15
CA VAL A 784 19.44 -15.14 -7.99
C VAL A 784 18.85 -15.50 -9.34
N ASP A 785 18.13 -16.62 -9.36
CA ASP A 785 17.47 -17.14 -10.56
C ASP A 785 16.12 -16.45 -10.74
N PHE A 786 15.62 -16.38 -11.96
CA PHE A 786 14.25 -15.95 -12.23
C PHE A 786 13.22 -16.83 -11.53
N LEU A 787 13.50 -18.10 -11.24
CA LEU A 787 12.62 -18.95 -10.44
C LEU A 787 12.44 -18.45 -9.00
N ASP A 788 13.35 -17.62 -8.49
CA ASP A 788 13.17 -16.90 -7.22
C ASP A 788 12.29 -15.63 -7.39
N VAL A 789 12.22 -15.08 -8.60
CA VAL A 789 11.54 -13.82 -8.93
C VAL A 789 10.10 -14.05 -9.40
N LEU A 790 9.88 -15.06 -10.24
CA LEU A 790 8.58 -15.37 -10.86
C LEU A 790 7.47 -15.59 -9.82
N PRO A 791 7.67 -16.37 -8.75
CA PRO A 791 6.63 -16.55 -7.76
C PRO A 791 6.29 -15.25 -7.04
N GLU A 792 7.25 -14.36 -6.76
CA GLU A 792 6.97 -13.09 -6.10
C GLU A 792 6.10 -12.15 -6.95
N GLN A 793 6.40 -12.03 -8.25
CA GLN A 793 5.57 -11.21 -9.14
C GLN A 793 4.18 -11.83 -9.34
N GLY A 794 4.11 -13.16 -9.40
CA GLY A 794 2.87 -13.93 -9.56
C GLY A 794 1.96 -13.86 -8.33
N ILE A 795 2.55 -13.91 -7.13
CA ILE A 795 1.86 -13.70 -5.86
C ILE A 795 1.18 -12.33 -5.84
N ALA A 796 1.90 -11.27 -6.20
CA ALA A 796 1.32 -9.93 -6.27
C ALA A 796 0.22 -9.82 -7.35
N GLN A 797 0.40 -10.48 -8.50
CA GLN A 797 -0.62 -10.57 -9.55
C GLN A 797 -1.89 -11.25 -9.06
N PHE A 798 -1.75 -12.40 -8.39
CA PHE A 798 -2.88 -13.13 -7.82
C PHE A 798 -3.66 -12.25 -6.84
N GLU A 799 -2.96 -11.58 -5.93
CA GLU A 799 -3.58 -10.70 -4.93
C GLU A 799 -4.34 -9.53 -5.57
N LEU A 800 -3.77 -8.90 -6.60
CA LEU A 800 -4.41 -7.81 -7.33
C LEU A 800 -5.63 -8.26 -8.14
N MET A 801 -5.50 -9.38 -8.84
CA MET A 801 -6.53 -9.90 -9.74
C MET A 801 -7.73 -10.48 -9.00
N THR A 802 -7.50 -11.13 -7.85
CA THR A 802 -8.56 -11.82 -7.09
C THR A 802 -9.07 -11.01 -5.89
N GLY A 803 -8.29 -10.03 -5.40
CA GLY A 803 -8.53 -9.37 -4.11
C GLY A 803 -8.32 -10.29 -2.90
N ARG A 804 -7.66 -11.44 -3.08
CA ARG A 804 -7.46 -12.48 -2.06
C ARG A 804 -5.98 -12.76 -1.84
N ARG A 805 -5.64 -13.15 -0.61
CA ARG A 805 -4.25 -13.48 -0.25
C ARG A 805 -3.79 -14.70 -1.05
N ALA A 806 -2.60 -14.60 -1.63
CA ALA A 806 -2.03 -15.70 -2.40
C ALA A 806 -1.52 -16.81 -1.47
N PRO A 807 -1.77 -18.10 -1.78
CA PRO A 807 -1.12 -19.23 -1.10
C PRO A 807 0.33 -19.34 -1.57
N ARG A 808 1.22 -18.51 -0.99
CA ARG A 808 2.59 -18.27 -1.49
C ARG A 808 3.42 -19.52 -1.62
N ARG A 809 3.39 -20.41 -0.61
CA ARG A 809 4.10 -21.69 -0.63
C ARG A 809 3.63 -22.58 -1.78
N THR A 810 2.31 -22.78 -1.90
CA THR A 810 1.70 -23.56 -2.98
C THR A 810 2.13 -23.03 -4.36
N MET A 811 2.10 -21.71 -4.56
CA MET A 811 2.50 -21.10 -5.83
C MET A 811 3.99 -21.36 -6.15
N ARG A 812 4.88 -21.32 -5.16
CA ARG A 812 6.31 -21.64 -5.37
C ARG A 812 6.52 -23.10 -5.70
N GLU A 813 5.90 -23.99 -4.93
CA GLU A 813 6.00 -25.44 -5.13
C GLU A 813 5.51 -25.82 -6.54
N ALA A 814 4.39 -25.26 -6.98
CA ALA A 814 3.85 -25.48 -8.33
C ALA A 814 4.80 -25.02 -9.45
N VAL A 815 5.51 -23.90 -9.26
CA VAL A 815 6.54 -23.45 -10.21
C VAL A 815 7.71 -24.44 -10.25
N ILE A 816 8.19 -24.89 -9.10
CA ILE A 816 9.31 -25.84 -9.01
C ILE A 816 8.94 -27.19 -9.64
N GLU A 817 7.72 -27.67 -9.40
CA GLU A 817 7.19 -28.91 -9.97
C GLU A 817 7.07 -28.82 -11.50
N ALA A 818 6.47 -27.74 -12.01
CA ALA A 818 6.31 -27.53 -13.45
C ALA A 818 7.66 -27.47 -14.21
N VAL A 819 8.72 -26.94 -13.58
CA VAL A 819 10.08 -26.93 -14.17
C VAL A 819 10.69 -28.34 -14.23
N ARG A 820 10.35 -29.23 -13.29
CA ARG A 820 10.84 -30.62 -13.31
C ARG A 820 10.21 -31.45 -14.43
N ASP A 821 8.95 -31.17 -14.75
CA ASP A 821 8.18 -31.91 -15.74
C ASP A 821 8.46 -31.49 -17.20
N ASP A 822 9.02 -30.29 -17.43
CA ASP A 822 9.42 -29.78 -18.75
C ASP A 822 10.94 -29.50 -18.80
N PRO A 823 11.82 -30.52 -18.92
CA PRO A 823 13.26 -30.33 -18.97
C PRO A 823 13.67 -29.55 -20.23
N PRO A 824 14.69 -28.67 -20.16
CA PRO A 824 15.11 -27.88 -21.31
C PRO A 824 15.53 -28.78 -22.47
N ALA A 825 14.94 -28.56 -23.65
CA ALA A 825 15.28 -29.26 -24.88
C ALA A 825 16.80 -29.20 -25.17
N SER A 826 17.38 -30.33 -25.55
CA SER A 826 18.79 -30.49 -25.90
C SER A 826 19.25 -29.46 -26.95
N PRO A 827 20.51 -29.01 -26.90
CA PRO A 827 21.01 -28.01 -27.85
C PRO A 827 20.90 -28.54 -29.29
N PRO A 828 20.53 -27.69 -30.27
CA PRO A 828 20.39 -28.13 -31.66
C PRO A 828 21.74 -28.59 -32.21
N ALA A 829 21.73 -29.74 -32.90
CA ALA A 829 22.91 -30.30 -33.55
C ALA A 829 23.49 -29.31 -34.59
N PRO A 830 24.83 -29.27 -34.77
CA PRO A 830 25.46 -28.41 -35.75
C PRO A 830 25.01 -28.79 -37.17
N ILE A 831 24.47 -27.80 -37.90
CA ILE A 831 24.02 -27.95 -39.29
C ILE A 831 25.27 -28.14 -40.19
N PRO A 832 25.28 -29.11 -41.12
CA PRO A 832 26.46 -29.39 -41.94
C PRO A 832 26.69 -28.29 -42.99
N THR A 833 27.92 -27.81 -43.04
CA THR A 833 28.43 -26.88 -44.06
C THR A 833 28.61 -27.60 -45.39
N HIS A 834 27.77 -27.31 -46.39
CA HIS A 834 28.13 -27.27 -47.81
C HIS A 834 26.99 -26.71 -48.67
N GLN A 835 27.20 -25.55 -49.32
CA GLN A 835 27.23 -25.41 -50.78
C GLN A 835 27.54 -23.95 -51.21
N ARG A 836 28.20 -23.84 -52.36
CA ARG A 836 28.99 -22.71 -52.90
C ARG A 836 28.15 -21.52 -53.41
N PRO A 837 28.78 -20.34 -53.60
CA PRO A 837 28.10 -19.10 -53.96
C PRO A 837 27.92 -18.93 -55.48
N LEU A 838 26.81 -18.32 -55.88
CA LEU A 838 26.57 -17.85 -57.25
C LEU A 838 26.56 -16.31 -57.30
N SER A 839 27.54 -15.84 -58.06
CA SER A 839 27.81 -14.52 -58.66
C SER A 839 26.69 -13.49 -58.79
N THR A 840 27.02 -12.25 -58.40
CA THR A 840 26.44 -10.98 -58.85
C THR A 840 26.97 -10.55 -60.24
N PRO A 841 26.21 -9.73 -60.99
CA PRO A 841 26.81 -8.57 -61.68
C PRO A 841 25.85 -7.32 -61.68
N PRO A 842 26.22 -6.12 -62.17
CA PRO A 842 26.68 -5.01 -61.32
C PRO A 842 25.89 -3.69 -61.46
N ALA A 843 25.95 -2.86 -60.42
CA ALA A 843 25.49 -1.47 -60.46
C ALA A 843 26.51 -0.56 -61.19
N LYS A 844 26.03 0.26 -62.14
CA LYS A 844 26.80 1.35 -62.77
C LYS A 844 26.52 2.69 -62.07
N LYS A 845 27.61 3.38 -61.74
CA LYS A 845 27.73 4.74 -61.17
C LYS A 845 27.33 5.86 -62.16
N LYS A 846 26.86 7.00 -61.62
CA LYS A 846 27.15 8.40 -62.05
C LYS A 846 26.82 9.32 -60.86
N SER A 847 27.81 9.77 -60.07
CA SER A 847 28.63 11.02 -60.16
C SER A 847 27.91 12.34 -59.80
N LEU A 848 27.94 12.66 -58.50
CA LEU A 848 28.34 13.91 -57.81
C LEU A 848 28.31 15.31 -58.50
N ARG A 849 27.77 16.27 -57.70
CA ARG A 849 28.11 17.71 -57.46
C ARG A 849 27.22 18.80 -58.11
N PRO A 850 27.19 20.06 -57.58
CA PRO A 850 26.56 20.49 -56.31
C PRO A 850 25.70 21.78 -56.53
N LEU A 851 24.97 22.28 -55.52
CA LEU A 851 24.84 23.71 -55.15
C LEU A 851 23.57 24.02 -54.34
N GLN A 852 23.82 24.84 -53.32
CA GLN A 852 23.00 25.93 -52.79
C GLN A 852 21.87 25.68 -51.79
N GLU A 853 22.15 26.24 -50.60
CA GLU A 853 21.26 26.89 -49.65
C GLU A 853 19.91 27.31 -50.24
N ASN A 854 18.85 26.68 -49.74
CA ASN A 854 17.56 27.32 -49.57
C ASN A 854 16.84 26.59 -48.43
N ALA A 855 16.70 27.27 -47.28
CA ALA A 855 15.88 26.79 -46.18
C ALA A 855 14.42 26.68 -46.65
N PRO A 856 13.77 25.50 -46.57
CA PRO A 856 12.33 25.44 -46.76
C PRO A 856 11.67 25.92 -45.46
N LYS A 857 10.80 26.94 -45.58
CA LYS A 857 9.82 27.30 -44.57
C LYS A 857 9.14 26.02 -44.09
N MET A 858 9.25 25.72 -42.79
CA MET A 858 8.54 24.62 -42.15
C MET A 858 7.05 24.74 -42.47
N ALA A 859 6.47 23.67 -43.01
CA ALA A 859 5.04 23.51 -43.04
C ALA A 859 4.50 23.59 -41.59
N PRO A 860 3.34 24.25 -41.36
CA PRO A 860 2.75 24.29 -40.03
C PRO A 860 2.50 22.85 -39.55
N PRO A 861 2.72 22.57 -38.24
CA PRO A 861 2.44 21.27 -37.68
C PRO A 861 0.97 20.88 -37.91
N PRO A 862 0.66 19.58 -38.04
CA PRO A 862 -0.73 19.13 -38.19
C PRO A 862 -1.58 19.63 -37.03
N PRO A 863 -2.86 20.00 -37.27
CA PRO A 863 -3.75 20.45 -36.21
C PRO A 863 -3.86 19.37 -35.12
N PRO A 864 -3.96 19.78 -33.84
CA PRO A 864 -4.06 18.82 -32.74
C PRO A 864 -5.32 17.94 -32.91
N PRO A 865 -5.29 16.70 -32.39
CA PRO A 865 -6.49 15.86 -32.37
C PRO A 865 -7.66 16.59 -31.69
N LEU A 866 -8.89 16.30 -32.10
CA LEU A 866 -10.10 16.86 -31.50
C LEU A 866 -10.15 16.57 -29.99
N PRO A 867 -10.77 17.44 -29.17
CA PRO A 867 -10.91 17.19 -27.74
C PRO A 867 -11.70 15.88 -27.52
N PRO A 868 -11.28 14.99 -26.62
CA PRO A 868 -11.94 13.67 -26.41
C PRO A 868 -13.26 13.77 -25.63
N THR A 869 -13.90 14.94 -25.65
CA THR A 869 -15.12 15.23 -24.91
C THR A 869 -16.36 14.73 -25.66
N ARG A 870 -17.38 14.31 -24.91
CA ARG A 870 -18.69 13.94 -25.47
C ARG A 870 -19.28 15.14 -26.24
N PRO A 871 -19.62 15.00 -27.54
CA PRO A 871 -20.21 16.08 -28.33
C PRO A 871 -21.56 16.52 -27.72
N VAL A 872 -21.86 17.82 -27.83
CA VAL A 872 -23.15 18.37 -27.43
C VAL A 872 -24.13 18.11 -28.57
N PRO A 873 -25.26 17.44 -28.34
CA PRO A 873 -26.23 17.21 -29.40
C PRO A 873 -26.77 18.55 -29.91
N PRO A 874 -27.02 18.67 -31.23
CA PRO A 874 -27.74 19.81 -31.75
C PRO A 874 -29.18 19.83 -31.19
N PRO A 875 -29.81 21.02 -31.14
CA PRO A 875 -31.17 21.18 -30.66
C PRO A 875 -32.15 20.28 -31.41
N THR A 876 -32.97 19.54 -30.65
CA THR A 876 -33.97 18.60 -31.20
C THR A 876 -35.08 19.31 -31.99
N SER A 877 -35.33 20.59 -31.74
CA SER A 877 -36.30 21.40 -32.50
C SER A 877 -35.89 22.88 -32.59
N ALA A 878 -36.51 23.64 -33.50
CA ALA A 878 -36.34 25.09 -33.59
C ALA A 878 -36.86 25.83 -32.34
N SER A 879 -37.75 25.19 -31.55
CA SER A 879 -38.39 25.72 -30.35
C SER A 879 -37.87 25.12 -29.04
N SER A 880 -36.74 24.39 -29.02
CA SER A 880 -36.20 23.80 -27.79
C SER A 880 -36.03 24.87 -26.71
N SER A 881 -36.75 24.71 -25.59
CA SER A 881 -36.71 25.65 -24.47
C SER A 881 -35.39 25.52 -23.72
N VAL A 882 -34.77 26.66 -23.40
CA VAL A 882 -33.52 26.72 -22.63
C VAL A 882 -33.82 27.33 -21.28
N GLU A 883 -33.60 26.56 -20.23
CA GLU A 883 -33.72 26.97 -18.83
C GLU A 883 -32.38 27.50 -18.32
N ILE A 884 -32.38 28.65 -17.64
CA ILE A 884 -31.21 29.15 -16.91
C ILE A 884 -31.44 28.91 -15.43
N ARG A 885 -30.53 28.17 -14.78
CA ARG A 885 -30.58 27.91 -13.34
C ARG A 885 -29.22 28.09 -12.67
N PRO A 886 -29.16 28.28 -11.35
CA PRO A 886 -27.91 28.29 -10.61
C PRO A 886 -27.10 27.00 -10.85
N MET A 887 -25.79 27.15 -11.00
CA MET A 887 -24.84 26.04 -11.15
C MET A 887 -24.71 25.27 -9.84
N VAL A 888 -24.88 23.95 -9.90
CA VAL A 888 -24.58 23.04 -8.79
C VAL A 888 -23.23 22.35 -9.00
N TRP A 889 -22.70 21.74 -7.94
CA TRP A 889 -21.37 21.11 -7.98
C TRP A 889 -21.25 20.04 -9.08
N ALA A 890 -22.30 19.26 -9.32
CA ALA A 890 -22.34 18.23 -10.36
C ALA A 890 -22.22 18.80 -11.78
N ASP A 891 -22.66 20.04 -12.01
CA ASP A 891 -22.60 20.67 -13.34
C ASP A 891 -21.17 21.08 -13.73
N THR A 892 -20.26 21.17 -12.76
CA THR A 892 -18.89 21.69 -13.00
C THR A 892 -18.11 20.83 -13.97
N ARG A 893 -18.32 19.50 -13.96
CA ARG A 893 -17.68 18.57 -14.91
C ARG A 893 -18.15 18.83 -16.33
N ARG A 894 -19.47 18.88 -16.56
CA ARG A 894 -20.01 19.13 -17.90
C ARG A 894 -19.66 20.53 -18.39
N SER A 895 -19.68 21.52 -17.50
CA SER A 895 -19.24 22.89 -17.82
C SER A 895 -17.76 22.96 -18.19
N ALA A 896 -16.90 22.15 -17.55
CA ALA A 896 -15.48 22.06 -17.89
C ALA A 896 -15.25 21.46 -19.29
N GLU A 897 -16.02 20.43 -19.67
CA GLU A 897 -15.97 19.86 -21.01
C GLU A 897 -16.37 20.90 -22.07
N LEU A 898 -17.43 21.69 -21.81
CA LEU A 898 -17.83 22.79 -22.69
C LEU A 898 -16.71 23.83 -22.84
N ALA A 899 -16.06 24.20 -21.74
CA ALA A 899 -14.94 25.13 -21.75
C ALA A 899 -13.75 24.57 -22.53
N GLN A 900 -13.41 23.30 -22.31
CA GLN A 900 -12.33 22.63 -23.01
C GLN A 900 -12.54 22.62 -24.51
N VAL A 901 -13.76 22.33 -24.98
CA VAL A 901 -14.10 22.37 -26.41
C VAL A 901 -14.00 23.80 -26.94
N ALA A 902 -14.64 24.76 -26.26
CA ALA A 902 -14.67 26.14 -26.71
C ALA A 902 -13.28 26.78 -26.79
N TYR A 903 -12.38 26.40 -25.89
CA TYR A 903 -11.01 26.88 -25.84
C TYR A 903 -10.01 25.90 -26.44
N TRP A 904 -10.44 24.83 -27.13
CA TRP A 904 -9.54 23.74 -27.52
C TRP A 904 -8.41 24.21 -28.42
N ASP A 905 -8.69 25.10 -29.38
CA ASP A 905 -7.70 25.52 -30.37
C ASP A 905 -7.59 27.03 -30.54
N THR A 906 -7.71 27.76 -29.43
CA THR A 906 -7.49 29.21 -29.42
C THR A 906 -6.00 29.54 -29.32
N ALA A 907 -5.58 30.73 -29.78
CA ALA A 907 -4.20 31.21 -29.61
C ALA A 907 -3.74 31.14 -28.14
N LEU A 908 -4.62 31.52 -27.21
CA LEU A 908 -4.35 31.46 -25.78
C LEU A 908 -4.07 30.02 -25.30
N SER A 909 -4.85 29.04 -25.75
CA SER A 909 -4.63 27.63 -25.38
C SER A 909 -3.41 27.04 -26.07
N ARG A 910 -3.06 27.48 -27.29
CA ARG A 910 -1.79 27.13 -27.95
C ARG A 910 -0.58 27.60 -27.13
N PHE A 911 -0.68 28.78 -26.55
CA PHE A 911 0.35 29.38 -25.71
C PHE A 911 0.43 28.77 -24.31
N LEU A 912 -0.69 28.73 -23.59
CA LEU A 912 -0.74 28.23 -22.21
C LEU A 912 -0.58 26.72 -22.13
N ALA A 913 -1.18 25.98 -23.06
CA ALA A 913 -1.25 24.53 -23.04
C ALA A 913 -0.82 23.90 -24.38
N PRO A 914 0.47 24.03 -24.77
CA PRO A 914 0.97 23.54 -26.05
C PRO A 914 0.84 22.01 -26.20
N LEU A 915 0.85 21.27 -25.09
CA LEU A 915 0.76 19.80 -25.07
C LEU A 915 -0.65 19.28 -24.79
N ARG A 916 -1.69 20.12 -24.86
CA ARG A 916 -3.10 19.73 -24.61
C ARG A 916 -3.58 18.55 -25.44
N GLY A 917 -3.09 18.39 -26.68
CA GLY A 917 -3.41 17.24 -27.53
C GLY A 917 -2.82 15.91 -27.03
N ALA A 918 -1.67 15.95 -26.35
CA ALA A 918 -1.05 14.78 -25.73
C ALA A 918 -1.62 14.48 -24.33
N TYR A 919 -2.14 15.51 -23.65
CA TYR A 919 -2.69 15.43 -22.28
C TYR A 919 -4.09 16.05 -22.19
N PRO A 920 -5.07 15.52 -22.94
CA PRO A 920 -6.40 16.13 -23.02
C PRO A 920 -7.21 15.99 -21.72
N ILE A 921 -6.96 14.94 -20.94
CA ILE A 921 -7.68 14.68 -19.69
C ILE A 921 -7.24 15.70 -18.63
N GLU A 922 -5.94 15.94 -18.50
CA GLU A 922 -5.35 16.88 -17.56
C GLU A 922 -5.77 18.31 -17.88
N HIS A 923 -5.79 18.66 -19.17
CA HIS A 923 -6.31 19.94 -19.65
C HIS A 923 -7.80 20.14 -19.28
N GLY A 924 -8.64 19.11 -19.43
CA GLY A 924 -10.05 19.15 -19.01
C GLY A 924 -10.21 19.27 -17.49
N LEU A 925 -9.42 18.51 -16.73
CA LEU A 925 -9.40 18.56 -15.25
C LEU A 925 -9.01 19.95 -14.75
N TRP A 926 -8.13 20.67 -15.46
CA TRP A 926 -7.76 22.04 -15.10
C TRP A 926 -8.97 22.98 -15.13
N PHE A 927 -9.83 22.89 -16.15
CA PHE A 927 -11.08 23.67 -16.20
C PHE A 927 -12.01 23.31 -15.05
N GLU A 928 -12.22 22.01 -14.78
CA GLU A 928 -13.10 21.56 -13.70
C GLU A 928 -12.63 22.06 -12.33
N ARG A 929 -11.32 21.94 -12.08
CA ARG A 929 -10.63 22.43 -10.88
C ARG A 929 -10.84 23.94 -10.68
N ARG A 930 -10.69 24.73 -11.75
CA ARG A 930 -10.89 26.18 -11.72
C ARG A 930 -12.35 26.55 -11.45
N LEU A 931 -13.30 25.88 -12.11
CA LEU A 931 -14.74 26.11 -11.90
C LEU A 931 -15.16 25.79 -10.46
N LYS A 932 -14.68 24.67 -9.89
CA LYS A 932 -14.95 24.28 -8.50
C LYS A 932 -14.37 25.28 -7.50
N LEU A 933 -13.12 25.68 -7.69
CA LEU A 933 -12.46 26.67 -6.82
C LEU A 933 -13.24 28.00 -6.83
N ARG A 934 -13.68 28.46 -8.00
CA ARG A 934 -14.51 29.65 -8.15
C ARG A 934 -15.85 29.49 -7.44
N SER A 935 -16.53 28.36 -7.56
CA SER A 935 -17.83 28.10 -6.94
C SER A 935 -17.80 28.14 -5.40
N LEU A 936 -16.66 27.81 -4.79
CA LEU A 936 -16.45 27.88 -3.34
C LEU A 936 -16.32 29.31 -2.81
N SER A 937 -15.87 30.26 -3.64
CA SER A 937 -15.75 31.64 -3.21
C SER A 937 -17.14 32.22 -2.89
N PRO A 938 -17.30 32.91 -1.74
CA PRO A 938 -18.56 33.54 -1.37
C PRO A 938 -18.94 34.68 -2.35
N ARG A 939 -17.93 35.28 -3.00
CA ARG A 939 -18.07 36.36 -3.97
C ARG A 939 -18.59 35.89 -5.34
N ASN A 940 -18.52 34.59 -5.63
CA ASN A 940 -18.84 34.04 -6.93
C ASN A 940 -20.28 33.55 -7.05
N ARG A 941 -20.84 33.74 -8.23
CA ARG A 941 -22.14 33.23 -8.69
C ARG A 941 -21.92 32.51 -10.03
N GLY A 942 -22.57 31.36 -10.19
CA GLY A 942 -22.46 30.54 -11.39
C GLY A 942 -23.84 30.11 -11.88
N PHE A 943 -24.03 30.08 -13.19
CA PHE A 943 -25.28 29.71 -13.83
C PHE A 943 -25.01 28.73 -14.97
N VAL A 944 -25.95 27.84 -15.23
CA VAL A 944 -25.92 26.92 -16.37
C VAL A 944 -27.17 27.10 -17.21
N ALA A 945 -26.99 26.96 -18.52
CA ALA A 945 -28.07 26.85 -19.50
C ALA A 945 -28.31 25.36 -19.76
N VAL A 946 -29.51 24.90 -19.46
CA VAL A 946 -29.93 23.51 -19.66
C VAL A 946 -30.97 23.47 -20.78
N ALA A 947 -30.74 22.61 -21.76
CA ALA A 947 -31.66 22.37 -22.87
C ALA A 947 -31.73 20.86 -23.12
N ASP A 948 -32.94 20.33 -23.33
CA ASP A 948 -33.18 18.90 -23.56
C ASP A 948 -32.53 17.99 -22.49
N GLY A 949 -32.49 18.45 -21.23
CA GLY A 949 -31.88 17.72 -20.10
C GLY A 949 -30.36 17.78 -20.01
N GLU A 950 -29.69 18.49 -20.92
CA GLU A 950 -28.23 18.59 -20.99
C GLU A 950 -27.74 20.04 -20.75
N VAL A 951 -26.58 20.19 -20.12
CA VAL A 951 -25.94 21.50 -19.96
C VAL A 951 -25.31 21.89 -21.30
N VAL A 952 -25.79 22.99 -21.89
CA VAL A 952 -25.38 23.47 -23.22
C VAL A 952 -24.58 24.78 -23.16
N GLY A 953 -24.51 25.41 -21.99
CA GLY A 953 -23.69 26.59 -21.72
C GLY A 953 -23.60 26.91 -20.23
N TYR A 954 -22.65 27.74 -19.84
CA TYR A 954 -22.49 28.19 -18.45
C TYR A 954 -21.88 29.59 -18.35
N MET A 955 -22.05 30.21 -17.19
CA MET A 955 -21.31 31.41 -16.82
C MET A 955 -20.84 31.35 -15.36
N GLN A 956 -19.75 32.05 -15.05
CA GLN A 956 -19.36 32.41 -13.68
C GLN A 956 -19.01 33.90 -13.61
N CYS A 957 -19.41 34.56 -12.53
CA CYS A 957 -19.08 35.95 -12.26
C CYS A 957 -18.80 36.19 -10.77
N ALA A 958 -17.90 37.15 -10.50
CA ALA A 958 -17.46 37.53 -9.16
C ALA A 958 -17.93 38.94 -8.80
N ARG A 959 -18.33 39.15 -7.54
CA ARG A 959 -18.50 40.50 -6.99
C ARG A 959 -17.22 41.00 -6.33
N LEU A 960 -16.56 41.95 -6.97
CA LEU A 960 -15.28 42.55 -6.54
C LEU A 960 -15.54 43.94 -5.95
N GLY A 961 -14.74 44.34 -4.96
CA GLY A 961 -14.94 45.56 -4.16
C GLY A 961 -15.22 45.28 -2.69
N GLU A 962 -15.28 46.34 -1.90
CA GLU A 962 -15.53 46.32 -0.44
C GLU A 962 -16.75 47.18 -0.06
N ASP A 963 -17.59 47.52 -1.04
CA ASP A 963 -18.83 48.26 -0.84
C ASP A 963 -19.95 47.37 -0.28
N GLU A 964 -21.05 48.00 0.15
CA GLU A 964 -22.15 47.34 0.85
C GLU A 964 -22.71 46.14 0.07
N GLY A 965 -22.85 46.27 -1.25
CA GLY A 965 -23.29 45.17 -2.13
C GLY A 965 -22.35 43.96 -2.11
N ALA A 966 -21.03 44.19 -2.14
CA ALA A 966 -20.04 43.12 -2.06
C ALA A 966 -20.08 42.41 -0.68
N LEU A 967 -20.20 43.19 0.40
CA LEU A 967 -20.30 42.66 1.76
C LEU A 967 -21.59 41.87 1.99
N GLN A 968 -22.70 42.30 1.42
CA GLN A 968 -23.98 41.61 1.49
C GLN A 968 -23.92 40.23 0.81
N ILE A 969 -23.36 40.16 -0.39
CA ILE A 969 -23.18 38.91 -1.16
C ILE A 969 -22.30 37.90 -0.41
N ILE A 970 -21.25 38.39 0.27
CA ILE A 970 -20.41 37.56 1.13
C ILE A 970 -21.24 37.06 2.31
N LYS A 971 -21.98 37.94 3.00
CA LYS A 971 -22.80 37.59 4.16
C LYS A 971 -23.87 36.54 3.84
N GLU A 972 -24.53 36.63 2.68
CA GLU A 972 -25.54 35.67 2.22
C GLU A 972 -24.99 34.24 2.07
N LYS A 973 -23.73 34.09 1.62
CA LYS A 973 -23.12 32.78 1.31
C LYS A 973 -22.17 32.28 2.42
N LYS A 974 -21.77 33.14 3.36
CA LYS A 974 -20.80 32.85 4.41
C LYS A 974 -21.42 32.04 5.55
N LYS A 975 -21.30 30.72 5.45
CA LYS A 975 -21.53 29.78 6.57
C LYS A 975 -20.30 29.70 7.47
N TRP A 976 -20.46 29.30 8.74
CA TRP A 976 -19.35 29.22 9.69
C TRP A 976 -18.18 28.34 9.20
N TYR A 977 -18.46 27.28 8.44
CA TYR A 977 -17.45 26.38 7.87
C TYR A 977 -16.94 26.78 6.48
N SER A 978 -17.48 27.84 5.85
CA SER A 978 -17.11 28.21 4.46
C SER A 978 -15.61 28.52 4.30
N ARG A 979 -15.00 29.21 5.27
CA ARG A 979 -13.55 29.47 5.30
C ARG A 979 -12.72 28.20 5.48
N LEU A 980 -13.19 27.25 6.29
CA LEU A 980 -12.53 25.95 6.47
C LEU A 980 -12.59 25.11 5.19
N VAL A 981 -13.72 25.11 4.49
CA VAL A 981 -13.88 24.41 3.21
C VAL A 981 -13.06 25.07 2.10
N GLU A 982 -13.06 26.40 2.00
CA GLU A 982 -12.26 27.13 1.03
C GLU A 982 -10.75 26.94 1.28
N TRP A 983 -10.30 27.04 2.54
CA TRP A 983 -8.92 26.78 2.91
C TRP A 983 -8.52 25.31 2.72
N GLY A 984 -9.37 24.38 3.16
CA GLY A 984 -9.14 22.94 3.05
C GLY A 984 -9.10 22.48 1.59
N TYR A 985 -10.05 22.93 0.77
CA TYR A 985 -10.05 22.64 -0.66
C TYR A 985 -8.92 23.38 -1.39
N GLY A 986 -8.62 24.64 -1.04
CA GLY A 986 -7.49 25.36 -1.60
C GLY A 986 -6.14 24.68 -1.29
N THR A 987 -6.00 24.14 -0.08
CA THR A 987 -4.82 23.35 0.34
C THR A 987 -4.79 22.01 -0.39
N TYR A 988 -5.91 21.30 -0.44
CA TYR A 988 -6.07 20.08 -1.26
C TYR A 988 -5.67 20.35 -2.71
N MET A 989 -6.12 21.45 -3.30
CA MET A 989 -5.82 21.81 -4.69
C MET A 989 -4.36 22.18 -4.90
N LYS A 990 -3.71 22.86 -3.95
CA LYS A 990 -2.25 23.09 -3.99
C LYS A 990 -1.48 21.78 -3.87
N CYS A 991 -1.90 20.89 -2.98
CA CYS A 991 -1.33 19.54 -2.85
C CYS A 991 -1.57 18.70 -4.11
N MET A 992 -2.74 18.77 -4.71
CA MET A 992 -3.08 18.07 -5.95
C MET A 992 -2.35 18.64 -7.16
N ALA A 993 -2.17 19.96 -7.26
CA ALA A 993 -1.37 20.58 -8.31
C ALA A 993 0.14 20.31 -8.12
N TRP A 994 0.58 20.14 -6.88
CA TRP A 994 1.95 19.72 -6.55
C TRP A 994 2.18 18.23 -6.85
N ALA A 995 1.23 17.36 -6.49
CA ALA A 995 1.31 15.91 -6.71
C ALA A 995 1.01 15.52 -8.16
N PHE A 996 0.16 16.28 -8.85
CA PHE A 996 -0.29 16.07 -10.22
C PHE A 996 -0.22 17.38 -11.00
N PRO A 997 1.01 17.85 -11.33
CA PRO A 997 1.18 19.02 -12.18
C PRO A 997 0.57 18.74 -13.54
N ASP A 998 -0.15 19.72 -14.11
CA ASP A 998 -0.78 19.61 -15.43
C ASP A 998 0.32 19.64 -16.52
N PRO A 999 0.65 18.50 -17.16
CA PRO A 999 1.69 18.41 -18.17
C PRO A 999 1.26 19.03 -19.50
N SER A 1000 -0.02 19.36 -19.68
CA SER A 1000 -0.48 20.08 -20.87
C SER A 1000 0.07 21.52 -20.91
N GLN A 1001 0.39 22.10 -19.74
CA GLN A 1001 0.71 23.52 -19.58
C GLN A 1001 2.21 23.85 -19.64
N SER A 1002 2.53 24.98 -20.28
CA SER A 1002 3.83 25.63 -20.18
C SER A 1002 3.89 26.52 -18.94
N LYS A 1003 4.87 26.27 -18.05
CA LYS A 1003 5.05 27.06 -16.81
C LYS A 1003 5.53 28.47 -17.10
N GLU A 1004 6.33 28.63 -18.15
CA GLU A 1004 6.87 29.90 -18.61
C GLU A 1004 5.73 30.76 -19.17
N ALA A 1005 4.92 30.20 -20.07
CA ALA A 1005 3.75 30.87 -20.64
C ALA A 1005 2.73 31.26 -19.55
N LEU A 1006 2.49 30.38 -18.58
CA LEU A 1006 1.59 30.65 -17.47
C LEU A 1006 2.07 31.82 -16.59
N LYS A 1007 3.38 31.93 -16.32
CA LYS A 1007 3.94 33.06 -15.56
C LYS A 1007 3.77 34.38 -16.31
N GLU A 1008 4.00 34.37 -17.62
CA GLU A 1008 3.85 35.54 -18.47
C GLU A 1008 2.39 35.99 -18.56
N PHE A 1009 1.46 35.05 -18.75
CA PHE A 1009 0.02 35.31 -18.72
C PHE A 1009 -0.45 35.91 -17.39
N ILE A 1010 0.00 35.35 -16.26
CA ILE A 1010 -0.33 35.91 -14.93
C ILE A 1010 0.22 37.34 -14.79
N LYS A 1011 1.45 37.59 -15.25
CA LYS A 1011 2.05 38.93 -15.19
C LYS A 1011 1.27 39.94 -16.04
N ALA A 1012 0.84 39.55 -17.23
CA ALA A 1012 0.01 40.38 -18.09
C ALA A 1012 -1.35 40.70 -17.43
N GLY A 1013 -2.03 39.70 -16.87
CA GLY A 1013 -3.31 39.91 -16.18
C GLY A 1013 -3.21 40.83 -14.96
N VAL A 1014 -2.10 40.78 -14.21
CA VAL A 1014 -1.86 41.74 -13.11
C VAL A 1014 -1.69 43.17 -13.64
N ALA A 1015 -0.95 43.35 -14.75
CA ALA A 1015 -0.77 44.66 -15.36
C ALA A 1015 -2.10 45.23 -15.90
N GLU A 1016 -2.94 44.39 -16.49
CA GLU A 1016 -4.28 44.77 -16.95
C GLU A 1016 -5.21 45.15 -15.78
N ASP A 1017 -5.18 44.39 -14.67
CA ASP A 1017 -6.00 44.70 -13.49
C ASP A 1017 -5.60 46.00 -12.80
N GLU A 1018 -4.30 46.29 -12.71
CA GLU A 1018 -3.80 47.57 -12.20
C GLU A 1018 -4.19 48.74 -13.12
N LYS A 1019 -4.03 48.59 -14.43
CA LYS A 1019 -4.29 49.64 -15.43
C LYS A 1019 -5.77 50.00 -15.54
N HIS A 1020 -6.65 49.01 -15.57
CA HIS A 1020 -8.07 49.21 -15.92
C HIS A 1020 -9.01 49.25 -14.72
N TRP A 1021 -8.64 48.62 -13.60
CA TRP A 1021 -9.55 48.41 -12.48
C TRP A 1021 -9.07 49.00 -11.15
N LYS A 1022 -7.94 48.55 -10.59
CA LYS A 1022 -7.52 48.93 -9.23
C LYS A 1022 -7.10 50.39 -9.07
N GLY A 1023 -6.50 50.99 -10.11
CA GLY A 1023 -6.10 52.40 -10.09
C GLY A 1023 -7.26 53.40 -10.25
N ARG A 1024 -8.52 52.92 -10.33
CA ARG A 1024 -9.69 53.73 -10.72
C ARG A 1024 -10.82 53.62 -9.69
N GLU A 1025 -11.06 54.70 -8.97
CA GLU A 1025 -12.10 54.80 -7.95
C GLU A 1025 -13.51 54.53 -8.49
N ASP A 1026 -13.79 54.91 -9.74
CA ASP A 1026 -15.07 54.68 -10.42
C ASP A 1026 -15.31 53.21 -10.81
N ARG A 1027 -14.30 52.33 -10.70
CA ARG A 1027 -14.35 50.94 -11.24
C ARG A 1027 -13.88 49.88 -10.27
N LYS A 1028 -13.37 50.28 -9.09
CA LYS A 1028 -12.86 49.35 -8.08
C LYS A 1028 -13.96 48.41 -7.56
N ASN A 1029 -15.19 48.91 -7.44
CA ASN A 1029 -16.38 48.13 -7.10
C ASN A 1029 -17.10 47.72 -8.40
N ARG A 1030 -17.12 46.42 -8.68
CA ARG A 1030 -17.65 45.90 -9.95
C ARG A 1030 -18.11 44.46 -9.85
N TRP A 1031 -18.97 44.08 -10.78
CA TRP A 1031 -19.11 42.68 -11.17
C TRP A 1031 -18.04 42.32 -12.20
N TYR A 1032 -17.49 41.11 -12.14
CA TYR A 1032 -16.52 40.62 -13.11
C TYR A 1032 -17.00 39.31 -13.72
N ALA A 1033 -17.24 39.28 -15.04
CA ALA A 1033 -17.61 38.03 -15.71
C ALA A 1033 -16.35 37.22 -15.99
N GLU A 1034 -16.17 36.14 -15.23
CA GLU A 1034 -14.94 35.34 -15.23
C GLU A 1034 -14.87 34.28 -16.35
N SER A 1035 -16.03 33.86 -16.86
CA SER A 1035 -16.16 32.90 -17.95
C SER A 1035 -17.61 32.88 -18.44
N VAL A 1036 -17.81 32.89 -19.76
CA VAL A 1036 -19.12 32.68 -20.39
C VAL A 1036 -18.89 31.77 -21.60
N VAL A 1037 -19.52 30.60 -21.61
CA VAL A 1037 -19.33 29.60 -22.66
C VAL A 1037 -20.68 29.05 -23.11
N VAL A 1038 -20.89 29.00 -24.43
CA VAL A 1038 -22.04 28.35 -25.06
C VAL A 1038 -21.51 27.39 -26.11
N SER A 1039 -21.97 26.14 -26.07
CA SER A 1039 -21.60 25.11 -27.04
C SER A 1039 -21.93 25.54 -28.47
N GLU A 1040 -21.06 25.20 -29.42
CA GLU A 1040 -21.15 25.61 -30.82
C GLU A 1040 -22.54 25.36 -31.47
N PRO A 1041 -23.21 24.20 -31.28
CA PRO A 1041 -24.53 23.95 -31.87
C PRO A 1041 -25.65 24.86 -31.33
N TRP A 1042 -25.41 25.51 -30.19
CA TRP A 1042 -26.36 26.34 -29.47
C TRP A 1042 -26.02 27.85 -29.50
N GLN A 1043 -24.94 28.23 -30.18
CA GLN A 1043 -24.57 29.63 -30.42
C GLN A 1043 -25.58 30.32 -31.36
N GLY A 1044 -25.62 31.66 -31.34
CA GLY A 1044 -26.55 32.46 -32.15
C GLY A 1044 -28.02 32.47 -31.68
N ARG A 1045 -28.39 31.66 -30.68
CA ARG A 1045 -29.77 31.54 -30.15
C ARG A 1045 -30.09 32.42 -28.93
N GLY A 1046 -29.26 33.43 -28.67
CA GLY A 1046 -29.45 34.35 -27.54
C GLY A 1046 -29.13 33.77 -26.14
N ILE A 1047 -28.62 32.55 -26.04
CA ILE A 1047 -28.30 31.90 -24.74
C ILE A 1047 -27.26 32.69 -23.95
N GLY A 1048 -26.21 33.18 -24.61
CA GLY A 1048 -25.19 34.02 -23.96
C GLY A 1048 -25.79 35.28 -23.32
N LYS A 1049 -26.76 35.92 -23.98
CA LYS A 1049 -27.50 37.08 -23.43
C LYS A 1049 -28.33 36.67 -22.21
N LYS A 1050 -29.01 35.51 -22.28
CA LYS A 1050 -29.80 34.98 -21.15
C LYS A 1050 -28.94 34.65 -19.94
N LEU A 1051 -27.76 34.05 -20.14
CA LEU A 1051 -26.79 33.80 -19.07
C LEU A 1051 -26.37 35.12 -18.42
N MET A 1052 -25.93 36.09 -19.23
CA MET A 1052 -25.48 37.41 -18.76
C MET A 1052 -26.59 38.29 -18.15
N ALA A 1053 -27.87 38.01 -18.39
CA ALA A 1053 -28.98 38.85 -17.97
C ALA A 1053 -29.01 39.09 -16.45
N TRP A 1054 -28.69 38.05 -15.67
CA TRP A 1054 -28.70 38.17 -14.20
C TRP A 1054 -27.65 39.16 -13.70
N VAL A 1055 -26.41 39.08 -14.18
CA VAL A 1055 -25.33 39.97 -13.72
C VAL A 1055 -25.54 41.41 -14.18
N VAL A 1056 -26.09 41.63 -15.39
CA VAL A 1056 -26.48 42.96 -15.88
C VAL A 1056 -27.58 43.56 -15.00
N ALA A 1057 -28.60 42.78 -14.64
CA ALA A 1057 -29.66 43.26 -13.75
C ALA A 1057 -29.13 43.61 -12.34
N GLN A 1058 -28.21 42.81 -11.78
CA GLN A 1058 -27.59 43.13 -10.50
C GLN A 1058 -26.70 44.38 -10.58
N ALA A 1059 -25.87 44.48 -11.60
CA ALA A 1059 -25.00 45.64 -11.80
C ALA A 1059 -25.80 46.94 -11.97
N GLN A 1060 -26.90 46.90 -12.74
CA GLN A 1060 -27.84 48.02 -12.87
C GLN A 1060 -28.48 48.41 -11.53
N LYS A 1061 -28.90 47.41 -10.74
CA LYS A 1061 -29.52 47.63 -9.42
C LYS A 1061 -28.55 48.23 -8.41
N GLU A 1062 -27.29 47.76 -8.42
CA GLU A 1062 -26.25 48.20 -7.50
C GLU A 1062 -25.55 49.49 -7.96
N GLY A 1063 -25.77 49.94 -9.20
CA GLY A 1063 -25.08 51.10 -9.76
C GLY A 1063 -23.58 50.89 -9.96
N VAL A 1064 -23.15 49.65 -10.22
CA VAL A 1064 -21.72 49.30 -10.43
C VAL A 1064 -21.47 48.80 -11.83
N VAL A 1065 -20.24 48.95 -12.32
CA VAL A 1065 -19.83 48.48 -13.65
C VAL A 1065 -19.67 46.96 -13.71
N ILE A 1066 -19.71 46.40 -14.93
CA ILE A 1066 -19.29 45.02 -15.20
C ILE A 1066 -18.01 45.04 -16.02
N GLY A 1067 -16.97 44.36 -15.54
CA GLY A 1067 -15.75 44.11 -16.31
C GLY A 1067 -15.69 42.69 -16.86
N LEU A 1068 -15.10 42.51 -18.03
CA LEU A 1068 -14.79 41.20 -18.58
C LEU A 1068 -13.66 41.25 -19.61
N GLU A 1069 -13.08 40.09 -19.88
CA GLU A 1069 -12.14 39.85 -20.96
C GLU A 1069 -12.88 39.11 -22.09
N ALA A 1070 -12.98 39.74 -23.26
CA ALA A 1070 -13.68 39.18 -24.40
C ALA A 1070 -12.70 38.54 -25.38
N SER A 1071 -12.98 37.31 -25.81
CA SER A 1071 -12.35 36.77 -27.02
C SER A 1071 -12.83 37.53 -28.27
N GLY A 1072 -12.10 37.45 -29.39
CA GLY A 1072 -12.52 38.06 -30.64
C GLY A 1072 -13.93 37.66 -31.09
N GLN A 1073 -14.32 36.40 -30.86
CA GLN A 1073 -15.69 35.92 -31.13
C GLN A 1073 -16.72 36.46 -30.13
N GLY A 1074 -16.36 36.56 -28.84
CA GLY A 1074 -17.22 37.04 -27.77
C GLY A 1074 -17.52 38.54 -27.83
N GLU A 1075 -16.63 39.34 -28.40
CA GLU A 1075 -16.77 40.81 -28.48
C GLU A 1075 -18.10 41.24 -29.13
N ARG A 1076 -18.54 40.54 -30.19
CA ARG A 1076 -19.83 40.82 -30.87
C ARG A 1076 -21.02 40.66 -29.94
N LEU A 1077 -21.02 39.63 -29.10
CA LEU A 1077 -22.07 39.40 -28.10
C LEU A 1077 -22.12 40.57 -27.11
N TYR A 1078 -20.97 40.93 -26.53
CA TYR A 1078 -20.91 41.94 -25.49
C TYR A 1078 -21.24 43.35 -26.01
N ARG A 1079 -20.79 43.73 -27.21
CA ARG A 1079 -21.22 44.99 -27.86
C ARG A 1079 -22.73 45.04 -28.04
N SER A 1080 -23.35 43.94 -28.43
CA SER A 1080 -24.82 43.86 -28.58
C SER A 1080 -25.58 43.94 -27.25
N MET A 1081 -24.87 43.86 -26.11
CA MET A 1081 -25.40 44.06 -24.76
C MET A 1081 -25.04 45.45 -24.18
N GLY A 1082 -24.36 46.30 -24.96
CA GLY A 1082 -23.94 47.64 -24.56
C GLY A 1082 -22.61 47.69 -23.78
N PHE A 1083 -21.74 46.69 -23.93
CA PHE A 1083 -20.37 46.78 -23.41
C PHE A 1083 -19.49 47.60 -24.37
N ASP A 1084 -18.72 48.51 -23.81
CA ASP A 1084 -17.69 49.28 -24.50
C ASP A 1084 -16.34 48.56 -24.42
N LEU A 1085 -15.58 48.60 -25.51
CA LEU A 1085 -14.20 48.13 -25.53
C LEU A 1085 -13.30 49.19 -24.88
N LEU A 1086 -12.66 48.85 -23.77
CA LEU A 1086 -11.74 49.74 -23.06
C LEU A 1086 -10.35 49.71 -23.69
N ASP A 1087 -9.84 48.51 -23.96
CA ASP A 1087 -8.50 48.31 -24.51
C ASP A 1087 -8.36 46.92 -25.12
N ARG A 1088 -7.34 46.73 -25.96
CA ARG A 1088 -6.92 45.39 -26.43
C ARG A 1088 -6.01 44.74 -25.38
N PHE A 1089 -5.87 43.41 -25.43
CA PHE A 1089 -5.01 42.69 -24.49
C PHE A 1089 -3.57 43.19 -24.56
N ILE A 1090 -2.92 43.32 -23.40
CA ILE A 1090 -1.51 43.72 -23.29
C ILE A 1090 -0.59 42.62 -23.84
N LEU A 1091 -0.97 41.35 -23.65
CA LEU A 1091 -0.24 40.20 -24.18
C LEU A 1091 -0.76 39.84 -25.58
N LEU A 1092 0.02 40.15 -26.60
CA LEU A 1092 -0.23 39.73 -27.98
C LEU A 1092 0.43 38.36 -28.22
N ILE A 1093 -0.38 37.30 -28.24
CA ILE A 1093 0.08 35.91 -28.34
C ILE A 1093 0.37 35.51 -29.81
N ASP A 1094 -0.31 36.14 -30.77
CA ASP A 1094 -0.14 35.90 -32.21
C ASP A 1094 -0.38 37.22 -32.96
N GLU A 1095 0.67 37.80 -33.57
CA GLU A 1095 0.58 39.08 -34.28
C GLU A 1095 -0.25 39.00 -35.59
N THR A 1096 -0.68 37.79 -35.97
CA THR A 1096 -1.40 37.53 -37.23
C THR A 1096 -2.93 37.42 -37.10
N GLU A 1097 -3.49 37.41 -35.88
CA GLU A 1097 -4.94 37.33 -35.69
C GLU A 1097 -5.61 38.72 -35.80
N GLU A 1098 -6.38 38.94 -36.88
CA GLU A 1098 -7.13 40.20 -37.12
C GLU A 1098 -8.21 40.54 -36.05
N ASN A 1099 -8.47 39.65 -35.07
CA ASN A 1099 -9.51 39.82 -34.04
C ASN A 1099 -9.04 39.34 -32.65
N VAL A 1100 -8.07 40.04 -32.06
CA VAL A 1100 -7.40 39.64 -30.80
C VAL A 1100 -8.32 39.67 -29.55
N GLY A 1101 -9.53 40.25 -29.62
CA GLY A 1101 -10.40 40.44 -28.44
C GLY A 1101 -9.93 41.60 -27.55
N GLY A 1102 -10.40 41.70 -26.31
CA GLY A 1102 -9.94 42.75 -25.39
C GLY A 1102 -10.75 42.93 -24.10
N ILE A 1103 -10.35 43.94 -23.32
CA ILE A 1103 -10.98 44.30 -22.05
C ILE A 1103 -12.23 45.11 -22.34
N MET A 1104 -13.38 44.64 -21.86
CA MET A 1104 -14.66 45.29 -22.06
C MET A 1104 -15.31 45.69 -20.75
N MET A 1105 -16.09 46.76 -20.78
CA MET A 1105 -16.80 47.29 -19.64
C MET A 1105 -18.22 47.64 -20.01
N TRP A 1106 -19.17 47.29 -19.14
CA TRP A 1106 -20.54 47.76 -19.20
C TRP A 1106 -20.81 48.69 -18.04
N SER A 1107 -21.49 49.79 -18.31
CA SER A 1107 -21.87 50.78 -17.32
C SER A 1107 -23.39 50.77 -17.09
N PRO A 1108 -23.83 50.92 -15.83
CA PRO A 1108 -25.24 51.06 -15.51
C PRO A 1108 -25.80 52.33 -16.17
N LYS A 1109 -27.01 52.23 -16.71
CA LYS A 1109 -27.70 53.34 -17.39
C LYS A 1109 -28.54 54.18 -16.47
#